data_AF-A0A936MMA0-F1
#
_entry.id   AF-A0A936MMA0-F1
#
_cell.length_a   1.000
_cell.length_b   1.000
_cell.length_c   1.000
_cell.angle_alpha   90.00
_cell.angle_beta   90.00
_cell.angle_gamma   90.00
#
_symmetry.space_group_name_H-M   'P 1'
#
loop_
_entity.id
_entity.type
_entity.pdbx_description
1 polymer ?
#
loop_
_entity_poly.entity_id
_entity_poly.type
_entity_poly.pdbx_seq_one_letter_code
_entity_poly.pdbx_strand_id
1 'polypeptide(L)'
;MAGLAGISRSCGAFVKLALLIALVGGCHARDAAPDLLRVVDVAPKEIEVGDRLEVIGTNLPTGDAREATITLHGTLHRPGEAPIADQTIVVGKARLSTERVTANITEALIARVCGQGDDASHTTFRGDVTVTLDTRVDGALPVAGSVKNVTLDARPKAPRRAVAMGREADGKRTLEFLGIAVSEEASTTSGLVIAAVRPDSPAARAKIGPGDVITTFDGVTVSSVSDMIPSGSEREPVLSVRRGADEVIAVPISIENFHANATNDLLGAAIVLGVFAALLVLLTTPLSGLLAWFARRLALRAVVVGTGSRARSLGANVVQAVREEITQQIVPKNGDPILSYFAPILSFVGVSATFVVMPFARKLVGAELDVGMLFLIALTALVSLALVTGGSLAHERWTLLRGLRGAWRTLVQQIPAIAAIACAVLATGSLKMDDIVAAQAGQGGSLLETGGWPWHWFVFRNPATLVLFFACMSALVSADQGSPSMLAEADAGPGASEAKTTTRRLLYSFGEWAHVFIACGIVSALFLGGWQLPGVHFEVVRATLGVQLVSALFFLLKSWALVFFVVWLRQALPRLGSRERARVSLRWLVPVSLVSLGLAVGFVEVLPLLGLGRNAGLVIGAVTFVAWSLGTWILAWRVKIEASEPRTVLHLNPII
;
A
#
# COMPACT_ATOMS: atom_id res chain seq x y z
N MET A 1 -9.06 -8.63 -65.66
CA MET A 1 -8.52 -10.00 -65.52
C MET A 1 -8.08 -10.24 -64.07
N ALA A 2 -8.87 -10.44 -63.02
CA ALA A 2 -10.17 -11.06 -62.77
C ALA A 2 -10.25 -12.61 -62.79
N GLY A 3 -9.13 -13.33 -63.00
CA GLY A 3 -9.13 -14.80 -63.09
C GLY A 3 -8.41 -15.56 -61.97
N LEU A 4 -7.46 -14.93 -61.25
CA LEU A 4 -6.64 -15.61 -60.23
C LEU A 4 -7.13 -15.40 -58.79
N ALA A 5 -8.15 -14.58 -58.57
CA ALA A 5 -8.80 -14.41 -57.25
C ALA A 5 -9.87 -15.48 -56.95
N GLY A 6 -10.11 -16.42 -57.88
CA GLY A 6 -11.16 -17.43 -57.79
C GLY A 6 -10.85 -18.62 -56.87
N ILE A 7 -9.57 -18.88 -56.56
CA ILE A 7 -9.18 -20.07 -55.78
C ILE A 7 -9.07 -19.76 -54.28
N SER A 8 -8.85 -18.51 -53.86
CA SER A 8 -8.84 -18.13 -52.44
C SER A 8 -10.25 -17.96 -51.85
N ARG A 9 -11.27 -17.71 -52.70
CA ARG A 9 -12.66 -17.51 -52.22
C ARG A 9 -13.36 -18.80 -51.83
N SER A 10 -12.99 -19.94 -52.41
CA SER A 10 -13.55 -21.25 -52.04
C SER A 10 -13.08 -21.74 -50.66
N CYS A 11 -11.91 -21.31 -50.20
CA CYS A 11 -11.44 -21.60 -48.84
C CYS A 11 -12.24 -20.80 -47.79
N GLY A 12 -12.62 -19.55 -48.11
CA GLY A 12 -13.49 -18.74 -47.27
C GLY A 12 -14.92 -19.29 -47.12
N ALA A 13 -15.44 -19.99 -48.13
CA ALA A 13 -16.75 -20.65 -48.04
C ALA A 13 -16.73 -21.85 -47.09
N PHE A 14 -15.63 -22.62 -47.06
CA PHE A 14 -15.44 -23.72 -46.10
C PHE A 14 -15.26 -23.21 -44.67
N VAL A 15 -14.52 -22.12 -44.47
CA VAL A 15 -14.39 -21.49 -43.14
C VAL A 15 -15.72 -20.89 -42.68
N LYS A 16 -16.52 -20.31 -43.58
CA LYS A 16 -17.86 -19.84 -43.25
C LYS A 16 -18.85 -20.98 -42.95
N LEU A 17 -18.73 -22.13 -43.62
CA LEU A 17 -19.51 -23.33 -43.29
C LEU A 17 -19.08 -23.94 -41.95
N ALA A 18 -17.78 -23.95 -41.65
CA ALA A 18 -17.26 -24.37 -40.34
C ALA A 18 -17.65 -23.41 -39.22
N LEU A 19 -17.71 -22.10 -39.50
CA LEU A 19 -18.23 -21.09 -38.55
C LEU A 19 -19.75 -21.24 -38.38
N LEU A 20 -20.48 -21.63 -39.43
CA LEU A 20 -21.93 -21.92 -39.35
C LEU A 20 -22.19 -23.20 -38.54
N ILE A 21 -21.35 -24.23 -38.65
CA ILE A 21 -21.43 -25.45 -37.82
C ILE A 21 -21.03 -25.14 -36.37
N ALA A 22 -20.04 -24.27 -36.14
CA ALA A 22 -19.68 -23.79 -34.80
C ALA A 22 -20.76 -22.89 -34.19
N LEU A 23 -21.52 -22.15 -35.01
CA LEU A 23 -22.70 -21.37 -34.62
C LEU A 23 -23.95 -22.23 -34.41
N VAL A 24 -24.01 -23.45 -34.95
CA VAL A 24 -25.15 -24.38 -34.82
C VAL A 24 -24.93 -25.46 -33.75
N GLY A 25 -23.68 -25.75 -33.37
CA GLY A 25 -23.37 -26.67 -32.26
C GLY A 25 -23.34 -26.02 -30.87
N GLY A 26 -23.37 -24.69 -30.81
CA GLY A 26 -23.49 -23.93 -29.57
C GLY A 26 -24.94 -23.87 -29.11
N CYS A 27 -25.42 -24.93 -28.44
CA CYS A 27 -26.54 -24.93 -27.49
C CYS A 27 -26.80 -26.38 -27.04
N HIS A 28 -25.93 -26.94 -26.19
CA HIS A 28 -26.45 -27.87 -25.19
C HIS A 28 -27.02 -27.02 -24.06
N ALA A 29 -28.23 -26.49 -24.29
CA ALA A 29 -29.15 -26.31 -23.19
C ALA A 29 -29.26 -27.70 -22.56
N ARG A 30 -28.67 -27.88 -21.37
CA ARG A 30 -28.98 -29.04 -20.54
C ARG A 30 -30.46 -28.89 -20.25
N ASP A 31 -31.28 -29.64 -20.98
CA ASP A 31 -32.70 -29.76 -20.72
C ASP A 31 -32.88 -29.93 -19.21
N ALA A 32 -33.61 -28.98 -18.63
CA ALA A 32 -33.96 -29.02 -17.22
C ALA A 32 -34.62 -30.37 -16.98
N ALA A 33 -33.91 -31.24 -16.26
CA ALA A 33 -34.46 -32.51 -15.80
C ALA A 33 -35.83 -32.25 -15.18
N PRO A 34 -36.89 -32.98 -15.59
CA PRO A 34 -38.21 -32.77 -15.02
C PRO A 34 -38.14 -32.95 -13.50
N ASP A 35 -38.75 -32.01 -12.78
CA ASP A 35 -38.77 -31.95 -11.31
C ASP A 35 -39.64 -33.11 -10.78
N LEU A 36 -39.01 -34.25 -10.59
CA LEU A 36 -39.64 -35.53 -10.24
C LEU A 36 -39.33 -35.93 -8.79
N LEU A 37 -38.38 -35.24 -8.14
CA LEU A 37 -38.02 -35.41 -6.73
C LEU A 37 -38.71 -34.35 -5.89
N ARG A 38 -39.56 -34.77 -4.95
CA ARG A 38 -40.15 -33.85 -3.98
C ARG A 38 -39.15 -33.50 -2.88
N VAL A 39 -38.50 -32.36 -3.06
CA VAL A 39 -37.65 -31.73 -2.05
C VAL A 39 -38.44 -30.64 -1.34
N VAL A 40 -38.32 -30.56 -0.02
CA VAL A 40 -39.15 -29.71 0.85
C VAL A 40 -38.37 -28.53 1.41
N ASP A 41 -37.19 -28.78 1.98
CA ASP A 41 -36.42 -27.74 2.68
C ASP A 41 -34.92 -28.08 2.73
N VAL A 42 -34.09 -27.11 3.12
CA VAL A 42 -32.65 -27.22 3.28
C VAL A 42 -32.24 -26.76 4.68
N ALA A 43 -31.47 -27.58 5.40
CA ALA A 43 -30.97 -27.28 6.74
C ALA A 43 -29.50 -27.72 6.90
N PRO A 44 -28.67 -27.03 7.70
CA PRO A 44 -28.95 -25.76 8.39
C PRO A 44 -28.93 -24.55 7.42
N LYS A 45 -29.56 -23.44 7.83
CA LYS A 45 -29.55 -22.18 7.07
C LYS A 45 -28.25 -21.39 7.23
N GLU A 46 -27.53 -21.63 8.31
CA GLU A 46 -26.20 -21.07 8.57
C GLU A 46 -25.19 -22.22 8.41
N ILE A 47 -24.16 -22.03 7.57
CA ILE A 47 -23.20 -23.07 7.20
C ILE A 47 -21.76 -22.63 7.48
N GLU A 48 -21.02 -23.50 8.17
CA GLU A 48 -19.59 -23.37 8.44
C GLU A 48 -18.78 -24.56 7.90
N VAL A 49 -17.45 -24.42 7.85
CA VAL A 49 -16.57 -25.51 7.42
C VAL A 49 -16.70 -26.69 8.39
N GLY A 50 -17.08 -27.85 7.87
CA GLY A 50 -17.29 -29.07 8.67
C GLY A 50 -18.75 -29.44 8.92
N ASP A 51 -19.68 -28.52 8.63
CA ASP A 51 -21.12 -28.79 8.73
C ASP A 51 -21.61 -29.77 7.67
N ARG A 52 -22.82 -30.29 7.89
CA ARG A 52 -23.53 -31.14 6.93
C ARG A 52 -24.77 -30.41 6.42
N LEU A 53 -24.80 -30.15 5.13
CA LEU A 53 -25.97 -29.64 4.44
C LEU A 53 -26.92 -30.80 4.17
N GLU A 54 -28.10 -30.75 4.77
CA GLU A 54 -29.18 -31.71 4.61
C GLU A 54 -30.31 -31.10 3.78
N VAL A 55 -30.59 -31.73 2.64
CA VAL A 55 -31.72 -31.39 1.80
C VAL A 55 -32.82 -32.41 2.09
N ILE A 56 -33.93 -31.95 2.66
CA ILE A 56 -35.02 -32.78 3.18
C ILE A 56 -36.03 -33.01 2.05
N GLY A 57 -36.43 -34.26 1.82
CA GLY A 57 -37.39 -34.62 0.79
C GLY A 57 -38.33 -35.74 1.22
N THR A 58 -39.39 -35.95 0.45
CA THR A 58 -40.36 -37.04 0.67
C THR A 58 -40.23 -38.08 -0.45
N ASN A 59 -40.13 -39.36 -0.09
CA ASN A 59 -40.01 -40.49 -1.03
C ASN A 59 -38.78 -40.40 -1.95
N LEU A 60 -37.60 -40.12 -1.39
CA LEU A 60 -36.36 -40.14 -2.16
C LEU A 60 -36.01 -41.60 -2.54
N PRO A 61 -35.63 -41.87 -3.81
CA PRO A 61 -35.41 -43.23 -4.28
C PRO A 61 -34.14 -43.85 -3.68
N THR A 62 -34.29 -44.77 -2.72
CA THR A 62 -33.17 -45.46 -2.05
C THR A 62 -32.56 -46.64 -2.82
N GLY A 63 -32.74 -46.68 -4.16
CA GLY A 63 -32.22 -47.74 -5.04
C GLY A 63 -30.75 -47.54 -5.48
N ASP A 64 -30.32 -48.28 -6.51
CA ASP A 64 -28.91 -48.41 -7.00
C ASP A 64 -28.14 -47.11 -7.33
N ALA A 65 -28.78 -45.94 -7.29
CA ALA A 65 -28.15 -44.63 -7.41
C ALA A 65 -27.69 -44.12 -6.03
N ARG A 66 -26.44 -44.45 -5.65
CA ARG A 66 -25.87 -44.06 -4.34
C ARG A 66 -25.31 -42.64 -4.26
N GLU A 67 -25.23 -41.92 -5.38
CA GLU A 67 -24.59 -40.59 -5.43
C GLU A 67 -25.58 -39.56 -6.00
N ALA A 68 -25.81 -38.50 -5.23
CA ALA A 68 -26.55 -37.32 -5.65
C ALA A 68 -25.60 -36.12 -5.74
N THR A 69 -25.93 -35.13 -6.58
CA THR A 69 -25.19 -33.87 -6.65
C THR A 69 -26.11 -32.72 -6.22
N ILE A 70 -25.64 -31.89 -5.28
CA ILE A 70 -26.36 -30.68 -4.85
C ILE A 70 -25.74 -29.48 -5.56
N THR A 71 -26.59 -28.70 -6.24
CA THR A 71 -26.20 -27.49 -6.95
C THR A 71 -27.01 -26.30 -6.43
N LEU A 72 -26.31 -25.24 -6.05
CA LEU A 72 -26.90 -23.95 -5.65
C LEU A 72 -26.90 -23.04 -6.88
N HIS A 73 -28.05 -22.47 -7.25
CA HIS A 73 -28.18 -21.52 -8.34
C HIS A 73 -28.80 -20.21 -7.82
N GLY A 74 -28.07 -19.10 -7.83
CA GLY A 74 -28.59 -17.86 -7.26
C GLY A 74 -27.63 -16.68 -7.23
N THR A 75 -27.94 -15.74 -6.35
CA THR A 75 -27.18 -14.51 -6.08
C THR A 75 -26.39 -14.65 -4.78
N LEU A 76 -25.15 -14.17 -4.78
CA LEU A 76 -24.33 -14.02 -3.59
C LEU A 76 -24.29 -12.55 -3.17
N HIS A 77 -24.64 -12.29 -1.91
CA HIS A 77 -24.54 -10.97 -1.28
C HIS A 77 -23.42 -10.99 -0.25
N ARG A 78 -22.51 -10.02 -0.33
CA ARG A 78 -21.37 -9.86 0.60
C ARG A 78 -21.29 -8.41 1.10
N PRO A 79 -20.95 -8.18 2.37
CA PRO A 79 -20.75 -6.83 2.89
C PRO A 79 -19.69 -6.08 2.07
N GLY A 80 -20.03 -4.89 1.57
CA GLY A 80 -19.11 -4.03 0.83
C GLY A 80 -18.84 -4.42 -0.62
N GLU A 81 -19.46 -5.48 -1.15
CA GLU A 81 -19.33 -5.88 -2.57
C GLU A 81 -20.69 -5.81 -3.28
N ALA A 82 -20.66 -5.54 -4.59
CA ALA A 82 -21.86 -5.62 -5.41
C ALA A 82 -22.39 -7.07 -5.48
N PRO A 83 -23.71 -7.29 -5.54
CA PRO A 83 -24.29 -8.62 -5.59
C PRO A 83 -23.81 -9.39 -6.83
N ILE A 84 -23.35 -10.62 -6.61
CA ILE A 84 -22.83 -11.48 -7.68
C ILE A 84 -23.97 -12.39 -8.14
N ALA A 85 -24.59 -12.04 -9.28
CA ALA A 85 -25.70 -12.79 -9.86
C ALA A 85 -25.28 -14.04 -10.64
N ASP A 86 -26.28 -14.90 -10.92
CA ASP A 86 -26.20 -16.09 -11.77
C ASP A 86 -25.07 -17.07 -11.41
N GLN A 87 -24.82 -17.23 -10.11
CA GLN A 87 -23.80 -18.16 -9.62
C GLN A 87 -24.36 -19.58 -9.55
N THR A 88 -23.65 -20.52 -10.19
CA THR A 88 -23.91 -21.95 -10.10
C THR A 88 -22.80 -22.63 -9.29
N ILE A 89 -23.11 -23.08 -8.08
CA ILE A 89 -22.14 -23.63 -7.12
C ILE A 89 -22.48 -25.09 -6.83
N VAL A 90 -21.62 -26.00 -7.26
CA VAL A 90 -21.75 -27.43 -6.98
C VAL A 90 -21.16 -27.77 -5.62
N VAL A 91 -21.99 -28.14 -4.65
CA VAL A 91 -21.59 -28.45 -3.26
C VAL A 91 -20.68 -29.69 -3.21
N GLY A 92 -20.98 -30.70 -4.04
CA GLY A 92 -20.21 -31.94 -4.17
C GLY A 92 -21.09 -33.18 -4.17
N LYS A 93 -20.46 -34.37 -4.07
CA LYS A 93 -21.15 -35.65 -3.96
C LYS A 93 -21.87 -35.75 -2.61
N ALA A 94 -23.17 -36.00 -2.66
CA ALA A 94 -24.05 -36.13 -1.51
C ALA A 94 -24.49 -37.59 -1.33
N ARG A 95 -24.68 -37.99 -0.06
CA ARG A 95 -25.20 -39.32 0.30
C ARG A 95 -26.71 -39.27 0.42
N LEU A 96 -27.37 -40.24 -0.21
CA LEU A 96 -28.82 -40.36 -0.19
C LEU A 96 -29.30 -41.21 1.00
N SER A 97 -30.40 -40.79 1.62
CA SER A 97 -31.22 -41.54 2.56
C SER A 97 -32.69 -41.41 2.15
N THR A 98 -33.59 -42.20 2.74
CA THR A 98 -35.03 -42.24 2.40
C THR A 98 -35.72 -40.87 2.50
N GLU A 99 -35.25 -40.02 3.42
CA GLU A 99 -35.87 -38.72 3.73
C GLU A 99 -34.92 -37.51 3.56
N ARG A 100 -33.61 -37.75 3.33
CA ARG A 100 -32.60 -36.69 3.31
C ARG A 100 -31.48 -36.96 2.32
N VAL A 101 -30.96 -35.89 1.73
CA VAL A 101 -29.72 -35.89 0.93
C VAL A 101 -28.68 -35.06 1.67
N THR A 102 -27.55 -35.67 2.02
CA THR A 102 -26.55 -35.05 2.91
C THR A 102 -25.23 -34.82 2.19
N ALA A 103 -24.70 -33.60 2.26
CA ALA A 103 -23.38 -33.25 1.73
C ALA A 103 -22.54 -32.54 2.80
N ASN A 104 -21.25 -32.84 2.85
CA ASN A 104 -20.33 -32.17 3.77
C ASN A 104 -19.93 -30.81 3.19
N ILE A 105 -19.96 -29.77 4.02
CA ILE A 105 -19.44 -28.45 3.67
C ILE A 105 -17.91 -28.48 3.75
N THR A 106 -17.28 -28.36 2.58
CA THR A 106 -15.82 -28.37 2.45
C THR A 106 -15.25 -26.94 2.51
N GLU A 107 -13.98 -26.83 2.88
CA GLU A 107 -13.26 -25.54 2.83
C GLU A 107 -13.25 -24.94 1.41
N ALA A 108 -13.17 -25.79 0.38
CA ALA A 108 -13.23 -25.37 -1.01
C ALA A 108 -14.60 -24.76 -1.40
N LEU A 109 -15.70 -25.29 -0.84
CA LEU A 109 -17.03 -24.75 -1.04
C LEU A 109 -17.17 -23.37 -0.38
N ILE A 110 -16.81 -23.26 0.91
CA ILE A 110 -16.84 -22.00 1.64
C ILE A 110 -15.95 -20.96 0.95
N ALA A 111 -14.75 -21.34 0.51
CA ALA A 111 -13.87 -20.45 -0.25
C ALA A 111 -14.49 -19.93 -1.56
N ARG A 112 -15.33 -20.72 -2.23
CA ARG A 112 -16.01 -20.31 -3.46
C ARG A 112 -17.21 -19.40 -3.20
N VAL A 113 -17.88 -19.56 -2.06
CA VAL A 113 -19.03 -18.75 -1.63
C VAL A 113 -18.57 -17.44 -0.96
N CYS A 114 -17.63 -17.53 -0.02
CA CYS A 114 -17.15 -16.43 0.84
C CYS A 114 -15.96 -15.67 0.27
N GLY A 115 -15.22 -16.23 -0.69
CA GLY A 115 -13.92 -15.71 -1.10
C GLY A 115 -12.77 -16.44 -0.40
N GLN A 116 -11.53 -16.08 -0.74
CA GLN A 116 -10.32 -16.76 -0.24
C GLN A 116 -9.47 -15.86 0.67
N GLY A 117 -8.80 -16.48 1.65
CA GLY A 117 -7.85 -15.79 2.51
C GLY A 117 -8.51 -14.72 3.38
N ASP A 118 -7.86 -13.56 3.49
CA ASP A 118 -8.37 -12.43 4.28
C ASP A 118 -9.51 -11.66 3.61
N ASP A 119 -9.68 -11.83 2.30
CA ASP A 119 -10.79 -11.23 1.57
C ASP A 119 -12.10 -11.99 1.82
N ALA A 120 -12.02 -13.21 2.37
CA ALA A 120 -13.19 -14.02 2.68
C ALA A 120 -14.11 -13.27 3.66
N SER A 121 -15.36 -13.02 3.27
CA SER A 121 -16.37 -12.30 4.03
C SER A 121 -17.60 -13.16 4.27
N HIS A 122 -18.42 -12.75 5.24
CA HIS A 122 -19.73 -13.36 5.42
C HIS A 122 -20.53 -13.22 4.12
N THR A 123 -21.11 -14.31 3.63
CA THR A 123 -21.90 -14.29 2.39
C THR A 123 -23.27 -14.87 2.62
N THR A 124 -24.30 -14.13 2.21
CA THR A 124 -25.67 -14.61 2.12
C THR A 124 -25.95 -15.05 0.68
N PHE A 125 -26.20 -16.33 0.47
CA PHE A 125 -26.69 -16.89 -0.78
C PHE A 125 -28.23 -16.82 -0.80
N ARG A 126 -28.80 -16.35 -1.92
CA ARG A 126 -30.24 -16.39 -2.18
C ARG A 126 -30.50 -17.01 -3.55
N GLY A 127 -31.28 -18.08 -3.58
CA GLY A 127 -31.63 -18.72 -4.85
C GLY A 127 -32.23 -20.11 -4.67
N ASP A 128 -32.07 -20.92 -5.70
CA ASP A 128 -32.65 -22.25 -5.78
C ASP A 128 -31.60 -23.31 -5.47
N VAL A 129 -32.00 -24.35 -4.73
CA VAL A 129 -31.15 -25.51 -4.43
C VAL A 129 -31.70 -26.70 -5.18
N THR A 130 -30.92 -27.23 -6.12
CA THR A 130 -31.31 -28.36 -6.96
C THR A 130 -30.51 -29.58 -6.59
N VAL A 131 -31.20 -30.68 -6.34
CA VAL A 131 -30.61 -32.02 -6.15
C VAL A 131 -30.80 -32.79 -7.45
N THR A 132 -29.71 -33.31 -8.01
CA THR A 132 -29.74 -34.14 -9.21
C THR A 132 -29.22 -35.54 -8.89
N LEU A 133 -29.96 -36.56 -9.33
CA LEU A 133 -29.58 -37.97 -9.26
C LEU A 133 -29.05 -38.42 -10.63
N ASP A 134 -27.84 -38.95 -10.64
CA ASP A 134 -27.27 -39.53 -11.86
C ASP A 134 -27.84 -40.94 -12.07
N THR A 135 -28.44 -41.18 -13.23
CA THR A 135 -28.96 -42.49 -13.63
C THR A 135 -27.87 -43.32 -14.30
N ARG A 136 -27.69 -44.58 -13.89
CA ARG A 136 -26.70 -45.51 -14.48
C ARG A 136 -27.05 -46.04 -15.88
N VAL A 137 -28.20 -45.67 -16.44
CA VAL A 137 -28.63 -46.12 -17.77
C VAL A 137 -28.16 -45.10 -18.81
N ASP A 138 -27.30 -45.53 -19.74
CA ASP A 138 -26.82 -44.69 -20.84
C ASP A 138 -28.01 -44.11 -21.64
N GLY A 139 -28.13 -42.79 -21.66
CA GLY A 139 -29.19 -42.06 -22.39
C GLY A 139 -30.47 -41.76 -21.60
N ALA A 140 -30.57 -42.16 -20.32
CA ALA A 140 -31.68 -41.73 -19.46
C ALA A 140 -31.46 -40.30 -18.94
N LEU A 141 -32.54 -39.50 -18.90
CA LEU A 141 -32.50 -38.15 -18.35
C LEU A 141 -32.24 -38.23 -16.82
N PRO A 142 -31.37 -37.37 -16.26
CA PRO A 142 -31.17 -37.30 -14.83
C PRO A 142 -32.48 -36.89 -14.13
N VAL A 143 -32.69 -37.38 -12.91
CA VAL A 143 -33.87 -37.02 -12.10
C VAL A 143 -33.47 -35.88 -11.18
N ALA A 144 -34.21 -34.77 -11.20
CA ALA A 144 -33.91 -33.60 -10.39
C ALA A 144 -35.07 -33.20 -9.47
N GLY A 145 -34.76 -32.51 -8.38
CA GLY A 145 -35.72 -31.84 -7.51
C GLY A 145 -35.17 -30.52 -6.99
N SER A 146 -36.03 -29.50 -6.91
CA SER A 146 -35.60 -28.15 -6.55
C SER A 146 -36.36 -27.57 -5.35
N VAL A 147 -35.63 -26.87 -4.47
CA VAL A 147 -36.21 -25.99 -3.45
C VAL A 147 -35.97 -24.55 -3.89
N LYS A 148 -37.04 -23.78 -4.01
CA LYS A 148 -36.98 -22.38 -4.45
C LYS A 148 -36.84 -21.42 -3.29
N ASN A 149 -36.23 -20.26 -3.54
CA ASN A 149 -36.09 -19.16 -2.58
C ASN A 149 -35.39 -19.55 -1.26
N VAL A 150 -34.37 -20.40 -1.35
CA VAL A 150 -33.52 -20.76 -0.21
C VAL A 150 -32.56 -19.61 0.09
N THR A 151 -32.46 -19.26 1.37
CA THR A 151 -31.43 -18.35 1.89
C THR A 151 -30.45 -19.16 2.74
N LEU A 152 -29.16 -19.13 2.39
CA LEU A 152 -28.08 -19.80 3.11
C LEU A 152 -27.00 -18.77 3.47
N ASP A 153 -26.61 -18.74 4.74
CA ASP A 153 -25.56 -17.85 5.25
C ASP A 153 -24.29 -18.64 5.49
N ALA A 154 -23.22 -18.26 4.78
CA ALA A 154 -21.93 -18.92 4.86
C ALA A 154 -20.92 -18.04 5.59
N ARG A 155 -20.32 -18.58 6.65
CA ARG A 155 -19.25 -17.88 7.38
C ARG A 155 -17.89 -18.48 7.07
N PRO A 156 -16.91 -17.67 6.62
CA PRO A 156 -15.54 -18.14 6.48
C PRO A 156 -14.88 -18.28 7.85
N LYS A 157 -13.74 -18.97 7.87
CA LYS A 157 -12.85 -18.98 9.03
C LYS A 157 -12.45 -17.55 9.39
N ALA A 158 -12.37 -17.24 10.68
CA ALA A 158 -12.06 -15.89 11.16
C ALA A 158 -10.79 -15.33 10.50
N PRO A 159 -10.87 -14.13 9.88
CA PRO A 159 -9.73 -13.50 9.21
C PRO A 159 -8.68 -13.01 10.21
N ARG A 160 -7.54 -12.49 9.72
CA ARG A 160 -6.55 -11.84 10.60
C ARG A 160 -7.21 -10.73 11.43
N ARG A 161 -6.76 -10.58 12.69
CA ARG A 161 -7.35 -9.63 13.66
C ARG A 161 -7.43 -8.19 13.13
N ALA A 162 -6.42 -7.75 12.37
CA ALA A 162 -6.42 -6.42 11.76
C ALA A 162 -7.55 -6.22 10.74
N VAL A 163 -7.84 -7.25 9.94
CA VAL A 163 -8.90 -7.24 8.91
C VAL A 163 -10.27 -7.27 9.58
N ALA A 164 -10.44 -8.10 10.61
CA ALA A 164 -11.67 -8.14 11.41
C ALA A 164 -11.97 -6.77 12.05
N MET A 165 -10.97 -6.12 12.66
CA MET A 165 -11.13 -4.77 13.22
C MET A 165 -11.45 -3.71 12.16
N GLY A 166 -10.87 -3.82 10.95
CA GLY A 166 -11.16 -2.93 9.83
C GLY A 166 -12.63 -3.00 9.42
N ARG A 167 -13.14 -4.21 9.19
CA ARG A 167 -14.55 -4.45 8.82
C ARG A 167 -15.52 -3.99 9.90
N GLU A 168 -15.19 -4.25 11.17
CA GLU A 168 -16.01 -3.76 12.28
C GLU A 168 -16.03 -2.22 12.35
N ALA A 169 -14.90 -1.57 12.07
CA ALA A 169 -14.82 -0.11 12.01
C ALA A 169 -15.64 0.47 10.84
N ASP A 170 -15.63 -0.18 9.69
CA ASP A 170 -16.45 0.23 8.53
C ASP A 170 -17.94 0.03 8.79
N GLY A 171 -18.32 -1.09 9.40
CA GLY A 171 -19.68 -1.31 9.87
C GLY A 171 -20.16 -0.24 10.87
N LYS A 172 -19.31 0.13 11.83
CA LYS A 172 -19.58 1.22 12.79
C LYS A 172 -19.76 2.57 12.09
N ARG A 173 -18.97 2.88 11.05
CA ARG A 173 -19.13 4.11 10.26
C ARG A 173 -20.47 4.16 9.53
N THR A 174 -20.90 3.04 8.95
CA THR A 174 -22.22 2.95 8.31
C THR A 174 -23.33 3.20 9.31
N LEU A 175 -23.28 2.56 10.49
CA LEU A 175 -24.26 2.77 11.55
C LEU A 175 -24.29 4.24 12.02
N GLU A 176 -23.11 4.86 12.20
CA GLU A 176 -22.98 6.27 12.57
C GLU A 176 -23.56 7.21 11.50
N PHE A 177 -23.31 6.93 10.23
CA PHE A 177 -23.87 7.67 9.09
C PHE A 177 -25.39 7.55 9.04
N LEU A 178 -25.92 6.34 9.19
CA LEU A 178 -27.36 6.06 9.29
C LEU A 178 -27.97 6.70 10.54
N GLY A 179 -27.14 7.06 11.53
CA GLY A 179 -27.55 7.61 12.82
C GLY A 179 -28.21 6.56 13.71
N ILE A 180 -27.78 5.30 13.62
CA ILE A 180 -28.28 4.16 14.38
C ILE A 180 -27.26 3.82 15.46
N ALA A 181 -27.68 3.81 16.72
CA ALA A 181 -26.92 3.24 17.82
C ALA A 181 -27.48 1.84 18.14
N VAL A 182 -26.60 0.84 18.19
CA VAL A 182 -26.96 -0.56 18.42
C VAL A 182 -26.68 -0.92 19.88
N SER A 183 -27.53 -1.74 20.50
CA SER A 183 -27.29 -2.26 21.85
C SER A 183 -26.23 -3.37 21.83
N GLU A 184 -25.14 -3.20 22.59
CA GLU A 184 -24.09 -4.23 22.72
C GLU A 184 -24.56 -5.47 23.51
N GLU A 185 -25.60 -5.34 24.35
CA GLU A 185 -26.10 -6.41 25.22
C GLU A 185 -27.21 -7.27 24.59
N ALA A 186 -27.76 -6.83 23.44
CA ALA A 186 -28.95 -7.43 22.83
C ALA A 186 -28.72 -7.89 21.38
N SER A 187 -27.51 -8.33 21.01
CA SER A 187 -27.32 -9.05 19.74
C SER A 187 -28.00 -10.42 19.84
N THR A 188 -29.26 -10.49 19.43
CA THR A 188 -29.93 -11.79 19.26
C THR A 188 -29.29 -12.52 18.07
N THR A 189 -29.37 -13.86 18.03
CA THR A 189 -28.92 -14.71 16.91
C THR A 189 -29.57 -14.33 15.56
N SER A 190 -30.49 -13.36 15.53
CA SER A 190 -31.34 -13.02 14.39
C SER A 190 -31.31 -11.51 14.04
N GLY A 191 -30.31 -10.74 14.49
CA GLY A 191 -30.18 -9.34 14.10
C GLY A 191 -29.58 -8.40 15.14
N LEU A 192 -29.27 -7.17 14.70
CA LEU A 192 -28.77 -6.07 15.54
C LEU A 192 -29.94 -5.24 16.07
N VAL A 193 -30.07 -5.13 17.40
CA VAL A 193 -31.14 -4.37 18.05
C VAL A 193 -30.79 -2.88 18.11
N ILE A 194 -31.67 -2.03 17.60
CA ILE A 194 -31.50 -0.58 17.59
C ILE A 194 -31.82 -0.01 18.99
N ALA A 195 -30.83 0.55 19.66
CA ALA A 195 -30.97 1.20 20.96
C ALA A 195 -31.48 2.64 20.84
N ALA A 196 -30.95 3.40 19.87
CA ALA A 196 -31.34 4.78 19.64
C ALA A 196 -31.16 5.17 18.17
N VAL A 197 -31.94 6.15 17.72
CA VAL A 197 -31.83 6.74 16.38
C VAL A 197 -31.66 8.25 16.52
N ARG A 198 -30.65 8.81 15.87
CA ARG A 198 -30.37 10.26 15.90
C ARG A 198 -31.45 11.02 15.11
N PRO A 199 -31.98 12.14 15.64
CA PRO A 199 -32.87 13.02 14.88
C PRO A 199 -32.22 13.47 13.57
N ASP A 200 -33.02 13.64 12.51
CA ASP A 200 -32.59 14.06 11.16
C ASP A 200 -31.57 13.14 10.45
N SER A 201 -31.37 11.92 10.94
CA SER A 201 -30.55 10.91 10.27
C SER A 201 -31.27 10.24 9.08
N PRO A 202 -30.54 9.56 8.18
CA PRO A 202 -31.16 8.71 7.16
C PRO A 202 -32.14 7.69 7.75
N ALA A 203 -31.80 7.05 8.88
CA ALA A 203 -32.68 6.10 9.56
C ALA A 203 -33.95 6.75 10.14
N ALA A 204 -33.84 7.97 10.69
CA ALA A 204 -35.01 8.71 11.18
C ALA A 204 -35.96 9.09 10.04
N ARG A 205 -35.43 9.54 8.88
CA ARG A 205 -36.22 9.81 7.66
C ARG A 205 -36.92 8.56 7.13
N ALA A 206 -36.27 7.41 7.27
CA ALA A 206 -36.77 6.08 6.95
C ALA A 206 -37.80 5.54 7.97
N LYS A 207 -38.17 6.31 9.01
CA LYS A 207 -39.11 5.93 10.09
C LYS A 207 -38.69 4.68 10.87
N ILE A 208 -37.38 4.47 11.01
CA ILE A 208 -36.81 3.44 11.86
C ILE A 208 -36.72 3.99 13.29
N GLY A 209 -37.18 3.20 14.25
CA GLY A 209 -37.27 3.60 15.66
C GLY A 209 -36.36 2.79 16.57
N PRO A 210 -36.19 3.23 17.83
CA PRO A 210 -35.57 2.38 18.87
C PRO A 210 -36.44 1.14 19.15
N GLY A 211 -35.80 0.00 19.37
CA GLY A 211 -36.44 -1.31 19.60
C GLY A 211 -36.65 -2.16 18.35
N ASP A 212 -36.48 -1.56 17.17
CA ASP A 212 -36.47 -2.26 15.88
C ASP A 212 -35.19 -3.14 15.76
N VAL A 213 -35.28 -4.29 15.07
CA VAL A 213 -34.15 -5.23 14.89
C VAL A 213 -33.74 -5.31 13.43
N ILE A 214 -32.48 -4.97 13.11
CA ILE A 214 -31.95 -5.07 11.75
C ILE A 214 -31.71 -6.53 11.41
N THR A 215 -32.40 -7.05 10.41
CA THR A 215 -32.29 -8.46 9.99
C THR A 215 -31.47 -8.63 8.72
N THR A 216 -31.58 -7.70 7.75
CA THR A 216 -30.78 -7.74 6.52
C THR A 216 -30.39 -6.35 6.07
N PHE A 217 -29.22 -6.21 5.46
CA PHE A 217 -28.73 -4.99 4.85
C PHE A 217 -28.15 -5.30 3.48
N ASP A 218 -28.67 -4.66 2.43
CA ASP A 218 -28.20 -4.84 1.04
C ASP A 218 -28.22 -6.31 0.57
N GLY A 219 -29.22 -7.06 1.05
CA GLY A 219 -29.38 -8.50 0.79
C GLY A 219 -28.56 -9.44 1.69
N VAL A 220 -27.58 -8.92 2.44
CA VAL A 220 -26.80 -9.67 3.43
C VAL A 220 -27.60 -9.81 4.72
N THR A 221 -27.61 -10.99 5.34
CA THR A 221 -28.18 -11.14 6.69
C THR A 221 -27.26 -10.51 7.73
N VAL A 222 -27.85 -9.77 8.66
CA VAL A 222 -27.08 -9.00 9.62
C VAL A 222 -27.06 -9.76 10.94
N SER A 223 -25.86 -10.14 11.37
CA SER A 223 -25.63 -10.81 12.66
C SER A 223 -24.65 -10.06 13.53
N SER A 224 -23.78 -9.28 12.90
CA SER A 224 -22.67 -8.57 13.48
C SER A 224 -22.56 -7.18 12.89
N VAL A 225 -21.87 -6.28 13.59
CA VAL A 225 -21.64 -4.93 13.08
C VAL A 225 -20.83 -4.94 11.78
N SER A 226 -19.95 -5.93 11.58
CA SER A 226 -19.18 -6.10 10.33
C SER A 226 -20.03 -6.43 9.09
N ASP A 227 -21.31 -6.79 9.27
CA ASP A 227 -22.23 -7.04 8.14
C ASP A 227 -22.86 -5.74 7.62
N MET A 228 -22.73 -4.63 8.35
CA MET A 228 -23.29 -3.32 8.01
C MET A 228 -22.39 -2.52 7.07
N ILE A 229 -21.96 -3.09 5.94
CA ILE A 229 -21.08 -2.42 4.98
C ILE A 229 -21.81 -2.33 3.63
N PRO A 230 -22.10 -1.12 3.11
CA PRO A 230 -22.86 -0.99 1.87
C PRO A 230 -21.98 -1.36 0.68
N SER A 231 -22.56 -2.02 -0.33
CA SER A 231 -21.87 -2.41 -1.57
C SER A 231 -21.30 -1.22 -2.36
N GLY A 232 -21.88 -0.03 -2.19
CA GLY A 232 -21.54 1.18 -2.94
C GLY A 232 -22.01 1.18 -4.40
N SER A 233 -22.57 0.07 -4.92
CA SER A 233 -23.20 0.00 -6.24
C SER A 233 -24.60 0.59 -6.25
N GLU A 234 -25.33 0.45 -5.14
CA GLU A 234 -26.70 0.96 -5.00
C GLU A 234 -26.70 2.29 -4.24
N ARG A 235 -27.41 3.29 -4.76
CA ARG A 235 -27.58 4.59 -4.08
C ARG A 235 -28.56 4.54 -2.91
N GLU A 236 -29.44 3.55 -2.91
CA GLU A 236 -30.48 3.33 -1.91
C GLU A 236 -30.50 1.86 -1.47
N PRO A 237 -29.48 1.38 -0.73
CA PRO A 237 -29.48 0.01 -0.21
C PRO A 237 -30.74 -0.25 0.62
N VAL A 238 -31.25 -1.48 0.50
CA VAL A 238 -32.42 -1.93 1.24
C VAL A 238 -32.01 -2.41 2.62
N LEU A 239 -32.52 -1.76 3.67
CA LEU A 239 -32.41 -2.20 5.05
C LEU A 239 -33.73 -2.86 5.48
N SER A 240 -33.68 -4.16 5.81
CA SER A 240 -34.83 -4.86 6.38
C SER A 240 -34.77 -4.85 7.89
N VAL A 241 -35.86 -4.45 8.49
CA VAL A 241 -35.99 -4.24 9.93
C VAL A 241 -37.22 -4.97 10.43
N ARG A 242 -37.06 -5.75 11.49
CA ARG A 242 -38.16 -6.42 12.19
C ARG A 242 -38.68 -5.55 13.32
N ARG A 243 -39.99 -5.26 13.30
CA ARG A 243 -40.72 -4.51 14.32
C ARG A 243 -41.64 -5.44 15.10
N GLY A 244 -41.37 -5.61 16.39
CA GLY A 244 -42.13 -6.55 17.23
C GLY A 244 -41.85 -8.02 16.89
N ALA A 245 -42.88 -8.88 17.03
CA ALA A 245 -42.71 -10.33 16.89
C ALA A 245 -42.52 -10.81 15.44
N ASP A 246 -43.26 -10.26 14.46
CA ASP A 246 -43.36 -10.88 13.12
C ASP A 246 -43.34 -9.93 11.91
N GLU A 247 -43.35 -8.59 12.07
CA GLU A 247 -43.40 -7.69 10.91
C GLU A 247 -42.00 -7.30 10.44
N VAL A 248 -41.58 -7.75 9.26
CA VAL A 248 -40.32 -7.37 8.60
C VAL A 248 -40.61 -6.30 7.53
N ILE A 249 -40.07 -5.10 7.73
CA ILE A 249 -40.23 -3.95 6.86
C ILE A 249 -38.93 -3.75 6.09
N ALA A 250 -38.99 -3.82 4.76
CA ALA A 250 -37.87 -3.47 3.88
C ALA A 250 -37.93 -1.97 3.56
N VAL A 251 -36.90 -1.23 3.97
CA VAL A 251 -36.84 0.23 3.80
C VAL A 251 -35.63 0.60 2.94
N PRO A 252 -35.81 1.24 1.78
CA PRO A 252 -34.69 1.80 1.02
C PRO A 252 -34.12 3.00 1.78
N ILE A 253 -32.81 3.05 1.96
CA ILE A 253 -32.15 4.15 2.66
C ILE A 253 -31.12 4.80 1.75
N SER A 254 -31.25 6.10 1.50
CA SER A 254 -30.27 6.85 0.70
C SER A 254 -28.91 6.92 1.40
N ILE A 255 -27.88 6.50 0.67
CA ILE A 255 -26.46 6.60 1.05
C ILE A 255 -25.70 7.60 0.17
N GLU A 256 -26.39 8.58 -0.43
CA GLU A 256 -25.82 9.51 -1.43
C GLU A 256 -24.57 10.29 -0.96
N ASN A 257 -24.41 10.48 0.36
CA ASN A 257 -23.25 11.13 0.99
C ASN A 257 -22.38 10.19 1.82
N PHE A 258 -22.59 8.87 1.70
CA PHE A 258 -21.76 7.88 2.38
C PHE A 258 -20.49 7.64 1.55
N HIS A 259 -19.35 8.08 2.08
CA HIS A 259 -18.07 7.76 1.50
C HIS A 259 -17.45 6.61 2.29
N ALA A 260 -17.53 5.38 1.74
CA ALA A 260 -16.97 4.16 2.33
C ALA A 260 -15.48 4.31 2.65
N ASN A 261 -14.76 5.06 1.80
CA ASN A 261 -13.49 5.65 2.13
C ASN A 261 -13.73 7.10 2.52
N ALA A 262 -13.56 7.46 3.79
CA ALA A 262 -13.46 8.85 4.18
C ALA A 262 -12.17 9.47 3.58
N THR A 263 -12.14 9.69 2.27
CA THR A 263 -11.23 10.62 1.60
C THR A 263 -11.73 12.04 1.83
N ASN A 264 -11.97 12.41 3.09
CA ASN A 264 -12.28 13.79 3.47
C ASN A 264 -11.02 14.65 3.61
N ASP A 265 -9.84 14.15 3.24
CA ASP A 265 -8.61 14.95 3.17
C ASP A 265 -8.00 14.95 1.77
N LEU A 266 -8.78 14.92 0.69
CA LEU A 266 -8.22 15.21 -0.65
C LEU A 266 -7.73 16.67 -0.73
N LEU A 267 -8.45 17.59 -0.06
CA LEU A 267 -8.07 19.00 0.09
C LEU A 267 -6.94 19.17 1.12
N GLY A 268 -6.97 18.42 2.23
CA GLY A 268 -5.89 18.39 3.22
C GLY A 268 -4.59 17.82 2.65
N ALA A 269 -4.65 16.69 1.95
CA ALA A 269 -3.54 16.10 1.21
C ALA A 269 -3.05 17.03 0.10
N ALA A 270 -3.93 17.69 -0.66
CA ALA A 270 -3.52 18.67 -1.67
C ALA A 270 -2.84 19.91 -1.07
N ILE A 271 -3.31 20.41 0.07
CA ILE A 271 -2.68 21.51 0.81
C ILE A 271 -1.33 21.06 1.38
N VAL A 272 -1.26 19.87 1.99
CA VAL A 272 0.00 19.31 2.51
C VAL A 272 0.99 19.09 1.38
N LEU A 273 0.56 18.55 0.24
CA LEU A 273 1.38 18.28 -0.95
C LEU A 273 1.79 19.58 -1.66
N GLY A 274 0.93 20.59 -1.65
CA GLY A 274 1.23 21.95 -2.14
C GLY A 274 2.18 22.73 -1.24
N VAL A 275 1.98 22.70 0.08
CA VAL A 275 2.89 23.26 1.09
C VAL A 275 4.21 22.50 1.08
N PHE A 276 4.18 21.19 0.87
CA PHE A 276 5.35 20.35 0.72
C PHE A 276 6.13 20.68 -0.57
N ALA A 277 5.46 20.78 -1.72
CA ALA A 277 6.10 21.20 -2.97
C ALA A 277 6.69 22.61 -2.85
N ALA A 278 5.96 23.52 -2.21
CA ALA A 278 6.44 24.86 -1.90
C ALA A 278 7.66 24.81 -0.96
N LEU A 279 7.63 24.06 0.14
CA LEU A 279 8.77 23.90 1.05
C LEU A 279 9.96 23.26 0.34
N LEU A 280 9.75 22.26 -0.52
CA LEU A 280 10.82 21.58 -1.23
C LEU A 280 11.53 22.54 -2.19
N VAL A 281 10.79 23.33 -2.96
CA VAL A 281 11.33 24.38 -3.85
C VAL A 281 11.92 25.55 -3.05
N LEU A 282 11.29 25.96 -1.94
CA LEU A 282 11.67 27.14 -1.15
C LEU A 282 12.80 26.87 -0.16
N LEU A 283 13.04 25.62 0.27
CA LEU A 283 14.12 25.27 1.20
C LEU A 283 15.30 24.58 0.50
N THR A 284 15.13 23.62 -0.41
CA THR A 284 16.30 22.90 -0.96
C THR A 284 17.23 23.83 -1.77
N THR A 285 16.65 24.76 -2.53
CA THR A 285 17.37 25.71 -3.39
C THR A 285 18.19 26.73 -2.59
N PRO A 286 17.65 27.46 -1.59
CA PRO A 286 18.48 28.32 -0.73
C PRO A 286 19.30 27.57 0.30
N LEU A 287 18.88 26.40 0.81
CA LEU A 287 19.63 25.64 1.82
C LEU A 287 20.94 25.10 1.25
N SER A 288 20.94 24.62 0.00
CA SER A 288 22.19 24.25 -0.69
C SER A 288 23.11 25.46 -0.87
N GLY A 289 22.57 26.63 -1.22
CA GLY A 289 23.30 27.90 -1.30
C GLY A 289 23.83 28.39 0.06
N LEU A 290 23.04 28.29 1.12
CA LEU A 290 23.35 28.67 2.50
C LEU A 290 24.40 27.73 3.09
N LEU A 291 24.29 26.42 2.89
CA LEU A 291 25.26 25.44 3.35
C LEU A 291 26.57 25.56 2.57
N ALA A 292 26.53 25.82 1.26
CA ALA A 292 27.72 26.14 0.49
C ALA A 292 28.36 27.46 0.95
N TRP A 293 27.56 28.48 1.29
CA TRP A 293 28.04 29.71 1.91
C TRP A 293 28.68 29.47 3.28
N PHE A 294 28.07 28.64 4.12
CA PHE A 294 28.56 28.30 5.45
C PHE A 294 29.85 27.49 5.36
N ALA A 295 29.90 26.48 4.48
CA ALA A 295 31.08 25.69 4.17
C ALA A 295 32.21 26.57 3.61
N ARG A 296 31.91 27.52 2.71
CA ARG A 296 32.88 28.52 2.24
C ARG A 296 33.37 29.42 3.37
N ARG A 297 32.50 29.82 4.31
CA ARG A 297 32.90 30.65 5.44
C ARG A 297 33.76 29.90 6.47
N LEU A 298 33.54 28.59 6.62
CA LEU A 298 34.41 27.70 7.39
C LEU A 298 35.73 27.43 6.67
N ALA A 299 35.72 27.25 5.35
CA ALA A 299 36.92 27.05 4.53
C ALA A 299 37.79 28.32 4.43
N LEU A 300 37.17 29.51 4.38
CA LEU A 300 37.85 30.80 4.45
C LEU A 300 38.55 31.05 5.80
N ARG A 301 38.16 30.32 6.86
CA ARG A 301 38.92 30.30 8.12
C ARG A 301 40.15 29.38 8.07
N ALA A 302 40.24 28.51 7.05
CA ALA A 302 41.34 27.56 6.87
C ALA A 302 42.31 27.93 5.72
N VAL A 303 41.88 28.75 4.76
CA VAL A 303 42.69 29.15 3.60
C VAL A 303 42.48 30.64 3.28
N VAL A 304 43.56 31.42 3.37
CA VAL A 304 43.65 32.79 2.86
C VAL A 304 43.73 32.73 1.33
N VAL A 305 42.57 32.63 0.66
CA VAL A 305 42.48 32.92 -0.78
C VAL A 305 41.36 33.93 -0.98
N GLY A 306 41.78 35.16 -1.30
CA GLY A 306 40.88 36.25 -1.61
C GLY A 306 40.09 35.98 -2.88
N THR A 307 38.78 35.87 -2.75
CA THR A 307 37.85 36.16 -3.85
C THR A 307 36.77 37.10 -3.32
N GLY A 308 36.89 38.36 -3.71
CA GLY A 308 35.98 39.43 -3.33
C GLY A 308 34.64 39.32 -4.06
N SER A 309 33.69 38.57 -3.51
CA SER A 309 32.28 38.80 -3.81
C SER A 309 31.55 39.19 -2.54
N ARG A 310 31.03 40.43 -2.54
CA ARG A 310 30.20 40.99 -1.46
C ARG A 310 29.02 40.06 -1.22
N ALA A 311 28.79 39.76 0.06
CA ALA A 311 27.63 39.05 0.56
C ALA A 311 26.34 39.70 0.03
N ARG A 312 25.76 39.12 -1.01
CA ARG A 312 24.42 39.47 -1.48
C ARG A 312 23.43 38.81 -0.52
N SER A 313 22.35 39.52 -0.18
CA SER A 313 21.32 39.07 0.75
C SER A 313 20.76 37.70 0.35
N LEU A 314 20.29 36.92 1.33
CA LEU A 314 19.70 35.58 1.10
C LEU A 314 18.62 35.60 0.02
N GLY A 315 17.82 36.67 -0.04
CA GLY A 315 16.81 36.85 -1.09
C GLY A 315 17.40 37.05 -2.49
N ALA A 316 18.55 37.72 -2.62
CA ALA A 316 19.19 37.94 -3.92
C ALA A 316 19.79 36.65 -4.51
N ASN A 317 20.23 35.71 -3.67
CA ASN A 317 20.71 34.40 -4.13
C ASN A 317 19.55 33.52 -4.64
N VAL A 318 18.36 33.61 -4.04
CA VAL A 318 17.15 32.92 -4.51
C VAL A 318 16.68 33.50 -5.84
N VAL A 319 16.57 34.84 -5.94
CA VAL A 319 16.19 35.51 -7.18
C VAL A 319 17.20 35.22 -8.30
N GLN A 320 18.49 35.17 -7.98
CA GLN A 320 19.52 34.84 -8.95
C GLN A 320 19.49 33.37 -9.36
N ALA A 321 19.31 32.43 -8.43
CA ALA A 321 19.17 31.00 -8.75
C ALA A 321 17.95 30.76 -9.65
N VAL A 322 16.78 31.29 -9.27
CA VAL A 322 15.54 31.19 -10.06
C VAL A 322 15.71 31.86 -11.43
N ARG A 323 16.39 33.02 -11.50
CA ARG A 323 16.65 33.72 -12.76
C ARG A 323 17.60 32.96 -13.68
N GLU A 324 18.68 32.39 -13.14
CA GLU A 324 19.63 31.54 -13.88
C GLU A 324 18.96 30.25 -14.36
N GLU A 325 18.00 29.73 -13.60
CA GLU A 325 17.19 28.57 -13.96
C GLU A 325 16.05 28.86 -14.94
N ILE A 326 15.79 30.14 -15.26
CA ILE A 326 14.78 30.63 -16.21
C ILE A 326 15.40 31.16 -17.52
N THR A 327 16.72 31.37 -17.57
CA THR A 327 17.36 32.03 -18.72
C THR A 327 18.20 31.06 -19.57
N GLN A 328 17.71 30.83 -20.79
CA GLN A 328 18.34 30.26 -22.00
C GLN A 328 17.72 28.95 -22.54
N GLN A 329 17.21 29.07 -23.76
CA GLN A 329 16.70 27.96 -24.56
C GLN A 329 17.69 27.68 -25.69
N ILE A 330 18.42 26.57 -25.62
CA ILE A 330 19.14 26.02 -26.75
C ILE A 330 18.78 24.54 -26.82
N VAL A 331 18.03 24.17 -27.85
CA VAL A 331 17.68 22.78 -28.13
C VAL A 331 18.90 22.14 -28.84
N PRO A 332 19.52 21.09 -28.26
CA PRO A 332 20.61 20.40 -28.94
C PRO A 332 20.10 19.78 -30.24
N LYS A 333 20.78 20.05 -31.36
CA LYS A 333 20.39 19.59 -32.71
C LYS A 333 20.50 18.06 -32.93
N ASN A 334 21.17 17.31 -32.04
CA ASN A 334 21.61 15.93 -32.30
C ASN A 334 21.10 14.87 -31.29
N GLY A 335 19.93 15.04 -30.68
CA GLY A 335 19.35 14.05 -29.73
C GLY A 335 17.93 13.62 -30.10
N ASP A 336 17.51 12.43 -29.67
CA ASP A 336 16.13 11.94 -29.88
C ASP A 336 15.12 12.86 -29.13
N PRO A 337 14.25 13.58 -29.86
CA PRO A 337 13.35 14.56 -29.26
C PRO A 337 12.30 13.93 -28.36
N ILE A 338 11.92 12.67 -28.61
CA ILE A 338 10.88 11.96 -27.86
C ILE A 338 11.40 11.64 -26.46
N LEU A 339 12.52 10.93 -26.37
CA LEU A 339 13.07 10.50 -25.07
C LEU A 339 13.53 11.69 -24.22
N SER A 340 14.07 12.75 -24.85
CA SER A 340 14.45 13.98 -24.15
C SER A 340 13.26 14.75 -23.56
N TYR A 341 12.07 14.57 -24.12
CA TYR A 341 10.84 15.15 -23.61
C TYR A 341 10.17 14.29 -22.53
N PHE A 342 10.14 12.96 -22.73
CA PHE A 342 9.48 12.04 -21.80
C PHE A 342 10.25 11.82 -20.49
N ALA A 343 11.59 11.82 -20.50
CA ALA A 343 12.37 11.51 -19.29
C ALA A 343 12.11 12.45 -18.10
N PRO A 344 12.06 13.80 -18.27
CA PRO A 344 11.71 14.71 -17.18
C PRO A 344 10.27 14.54 -16.69
N ILE A 345 9.33 14.30 -17.61
CA ILE A 345 7.91 14.07 -17.27
C ILE A 345 7.77 12.79 -16.44
N LEU A 346 8.42 11.71 -16.87
CA LEU A 346 8.37 10.42 -16.18
C LEU A 346 8.99 10.51 -14.77
N SER A 347 10.09 11.26 -14.62
CA SER A 347 10.69 11.55 -13.31
C SER A 347 9.72 12.33 -12.41
N PHE A 348 9.12 13.41 -12.93
CA PHE A 348 8.17 14.23 -12.19
C PHE A 348 6.92 13.45 -11.78
N VAL A 349 6.33 12.68 -12.69
CA VAL A 349 5.15 11.84 -12.44
C VAL A 349 5.49 10.74 -11.44
N GLY A 350 6.63 10.05 -11.58
CA GLY A 350 7.03 8.99 -10.66
C GLY A 350 7.27 9.49 -9.23
N VAL A 351 7.94 10.64 -9.10
CA VAL A 351 8.11 11.32 -7.81
C VAL A 351 6.76 11.72 -7.22
N SER A 352 5.88 12.33 -8.02
CA SER A 352 4.55 12.77 -7.57
C SER A 352 3.69 11.60 -7.12
N ALA A 353 3.69 10.50 -7.86
CA ALA A 353 2.96 9.28 -7.52
C ALA A 353 3.42 8.65 -6.20
N THR A 354 4.67 8.87 -5.80
CA THR A 354 5.22 8.32 -4.56
C THR A 354 4.57 8.96 -3.31
N PHE A 355 4.06 10.19 -3.42
CA PHE A 355 3.38 10.87 -2.31
C PHE A 355 2.00 10.31 -1.99
N VAL A 356 1.37 9.61 -2.94
CA VAL A 356 0.05 9.00 -2.73
C VAL A 356 0.08 8.03 -1.54
N VAL A 357 1.18 7.32 -1.34
CA VAL A 357 1.32 6.26 -0.32
C VAL A 357 1.96 6.77 0.97
N MET A 358 2.47 8.01 0.98
CA MET A 358 3.21 8.54 2.12
C MET A 358 2.27 8.83 3.30
N PRO A 359 2.50 8.25 4.50
CA PRO A 359 1.61 8.46 5.64
C PRO A 359 1.97 9.74 6.37
N PHE A 360 1.31 10.85 6.04
CA PHE A 360 1.52 12.12 6.76
C PHE A 360 0.85 12.12 8.13
N ALA A 361 -0.32 11.48 8.26
CA ALA A 361 -0.97 11.13 9.52
C ALA A 361 -1.92 9.94 9.29
N ARG A 362 -2.57 9.43 10.36
CA ARG A 362 -3.50 8.28 10.25
C ARG A 362 -4.62 8.45 9.20
N LYS A 363 -5.11 9.67 8.98
CA LYS A 363 -6.14 9.97 7.95
C LYS A 363 -5.60 10.80 6.79
N LEU A 364 -4.40 11.37 6.92
CA LEU A 364 -3.73 12.16 5.88
C LEU A 364 -2.82 11.26 5.06
N VAL A 365 -3.44 10.38 4.27
CA VAL A 365 -2.77 9.51 3.28
C VAL A 365 -3.51 9.64 1.96
N GLY A 366 -2.80 9.76 0.83
CA GLY A 366 -3.44 9.94 -0.48
C GLY A 366 -4.24 8.72 -0.92
N ALA A 367 -3.66 7.53 -0.81
CA ALA A 367 -4.35 6.26 -0.92
C ALA A 367 -3.70 5.20 -0.03
N GLU A 368 -4.52 4.47 0.70
CA GLU A 368 -4.08 3.32 1.48
C GLU A 368 -3.99 2.09 0.57
N LEU A 369 -2.77 1.76 0.13
CA LEU A 369 -2.51 0.55 -0.66
C LEU A 369 -2.04 -0.59 0.25
N ASP A 370 -2.65 -1.77 0.11
CA ASP A 370 -2.20 -3.01 0.79
C ASP A 370 -0.78 -3.39 0.40
N VAL A 371 -0.38 -3.00 -0.81
CA VAL A 371 0.91 -3.29 -1.43
C VAL A 371 1.79 -2.02 -1.51
N GLY A 372 1.64 -1.12 -0.53
CA GLY A 372 2.27 0.20 -0.52
C GLY A 372 3.81 0.16 -0.63
N MET A 373 4.49 -0.74 0.07
CA MET A 373 5.95 -0.85 0.02
C MET A 373 6.48 -1.28 -1.35
N LEU A 374 5.82 -2.23 -2.03
CA LEU A 374 6.24 -2.66 -3.36
C LEU A 374 5.99 -1.54 -4.39
N PHE A 375 4.91 -0.78 -4.23
CA PHE A 375 4.64 0.40 -5.05
C PHE A 375 5.76 1.45 -4.95
N LEU A 376 6.26 1.73 -3.73
CA LEU A 376 7.39 2.65 -3.52
C LEU A 376 8.68 2.15 -4.19
N ILE A 377 8.99 0.86 -4.07
CA ILE A 377 10.16 0.26 -4.72
C ILE A 377 10.04 0.37 -6.25
N ALA A 378 8.87 0.07 -6.80
CA ALA A 378 8.62 0.17 -8.23
C ALA A 378 8.79 1.61 -8.76
N LEU A 379 8.22 2.59 -8.06
CA LEU A 379 8.32 4.00 -8.48
C LEU A 379 9.73 4.56 -8.33
N THR A 380 10.44 4.26 -7.25
CA THR A 380 11.83 4.73 -7.06
C THR A 380 12.78 4.10 -8.09
N ALA A 381 12.56 2.84 -8.48
CA ALA A 381 13.25 2.22 -9.59
C ALA A 381 12.89 2.88 -10.94
N LEU A 382 11.62 3.20 -11.17
CA LEU A 382 11.15 3.90 -12.38
C LEU A 382 11.73 5.30 -12.52
N VAL A 383 11.71 6.10 -11.44
CA VAL A 383 12.32 7.44 -11.39
C VAL A 383 13.82 7.34 -11.66
N SER A 384 14.50 6.37 -11.03
CA SER A 384 15.93 6.16 -11.26
C SER A 384 16.24 5.77 -12.70
N LEU A 385 15.42 4.93 -13.32
CA LEU A 385 15.55 4.61 -14.74
C LEU A 385 15.31 5.85 -15.62
N ALA A 386 14.28 6.66 -15.32
CA ALA A 386 13.98 7.90 -16.03
C ALA A 386 15.16 8.90 -15.98
N LEU A 387 15.82 8.99 -14.82
CA LEU A 387 17.01 9.82 -14.65
C LEU A 387 18.17 9.31 -15.52
N VAL A 388 18.40 8.00 -15.57
CA VAL A 388 19.48 7.42 -16.37
C VAL A 388 19.21 7.50 -17.88
N THR A 389 17.98 7.25 -18.32
CA THR A 389 17.60 7.30 -19.74
C THR A 389 17.61 8.72 -20.29
N GLY A 390 17.21 9.72 -19.49
CA GLY A 390 17.29 11.14 -19.86
C GLY A 390 18.71 11.65 -20.11
N GLY A 391 19.74 10.97 -19.57
CA GLY A 391 21.15 11.32 -19.76
C GLY A 391 21.83 10.66 -20.97
N SER A 392 21.21 9.66 -21.59
CA SER A 392 21.87 8.79 -22.59
C SER A 392 21.34 9.06 -24.00
N LEU A 393 21.65 10.22 -24.58
CA LEU A 393 21.07 10.67 -25.85
C LEU A 393 22.05 11.19 -26.92
N ALA A 394 23.31 10.75 -26.90
CA ALA A 394 24.20 10.94 -28.03
C ALA A 394 24.32 9.65 -28.84
N HIS A 395 24.15 9.72 -30.16
CA HIS A 395 24.24 8.63 -31.15
C HIS A 395 25.65 8.04 -31.33
N GLU A 396 26.45 8.03 -30.27
CA GLU A 396 27.78 7.46 -30.27
C GLU A 396 27.82 6.17 -29.46
N ARG A 397 28.56 5.17 -29.97
CA ARG A 397 28.73 3.84 -29.36
C ARG A 397 29.16 3.92 -27.89
N TRP A 398 29.88 4.98 -27.51
CA TRP A 398 30.37 5.21 -26.15
C TRP A 398 29.30 5.71 -25.18
N THR A 399 28.25 6.36 -25.65
CA THR A 399 27.19 6.94 -24.81
C THR A 399 26.31 5.84 -24.22
N LEU A 400 25.97 4.82 -25.01
CA LEU A 400 25.20 3.66 -24.53
C LEU A 400 25.94 2.91 -23.41
N LEU A 401 27.24 2.69 -23.57
CA LEU A 401 28.10 2.08 -22.55
C LEU A 401 28.18 2.92 -21.27
N ARG A 402 28.16 4.26 -21.39
CA ARG A 402 28.12 5.17 -20.22
C ARG A 402 26.75 5.12 -19.52
N GLY A 403 25.66 5.08 -20.28
CA GLY A 403 24.29 4.93 -19.77
C GLY A 403 24.08 3.62 -19.00
N LEU A 404 24.48 2.48 -19.59
CA LEU A 404 24.36 1.17 -18.93
C LEU A 404 25.17 1.10 -17.62
N ARG A 405 26.38 1.66 -17.60
CA ARG A 405 27.17 1.79 -16.37
C ARG A 405 26.51 2.71 -15.36
N GLY A 406 25.84 3.79 -15.80
CA GLY A 406 24.98 4.62 -14.96
C GLY A 406 23.87 3.81 -14.29
N ALA A 407 23.06 3.10 -15.09
CA ALA A 407 21.96 2.27 -14.62
C ALA A 407 22.41 1.26 -13.56
N TRP A 408 23.46 0.50 -13.85
CA TRP A 408 24.02 -0.48 -12.92
C TRP A 408 24.40 0.14 -11.57
N ARG A 409 25.08 1.30 -11.59
CA ARG A 409 25.52 1.97 -10.35
C ARG A 409 24.34 2.44 -9.53
N THR A 410 23.32 3.01 -10.17
CA THR A 410 22.10 3.45 -9.49
C THR A 410 21.38 2.27 -8.86
N LEU A 411 21.25 1.14 -9.56
CA LEU A 411 20.64 -0.08 -9.02
C LEU A 411 21.40 -0.62 -7.80
N VAL A 412 22.74 -0.72 -7.88
CA VAL A 412 23.55 -1.25 -6.77
C VAL A 412 23.47 -0.38 -5.51
N GLN A 413 23.27 0.93 -5.66
CA GLN A 413 23.11 1.86 -4.54
C GLN A 413 21.73 1.77 -3.87
N GLN A 414 20.73 1.18 -4.53
CA GLN A 414 19.39 0.99 -3.96
C GLN A 414 19.28 -0.26 -3.08
N ILE A 415 20.18 -1.23 -3.23
CA ILE A 415 20.12 -2.50 -2.50
C ILE A 415 20.05 -2.30 -0.96
N PRO A 416 20.85 -1.41 -0.33
CA PRO A 416 20.72 -1.18 1.12
C PRO A 416 19.36 -0.63 1.53
N ALA A 417 18.72 0.19 0.70
CA ALA A 417 17.37 0.71 0.96
C ALA A 417 16.30 -0.40 0.81
N ILE A 418 16.45 -1.29 -0.18
CA ILE A 418 15.56 -2.44 -0.35
C ILE A 418 15.70 -3.41 0.84
N ALA A 419 16.93 -3.66 1.32
CA ALA A 419 17.15 -4.46 2.52
C ALA A 419 16.52 -3.83 3.77
N ALA A 420 16.58 -2.51 3.91
CA ALA A 420 15.89 -1.76 4.96
C ALA A 420 14.36 -1.92 4.90
N ILE A 421 13.75 -1.81 3.71
CA ILE A 421 12.31 -2.02 3.52
C ILE A 421 11.95 -3.47 3.87
N ALA A 422 12.70 -4.45 3.37
CA ALA A 422 12.48 -5.87 3.66
C ALA A 422 12.53 -6.15 5.17
N CYS A 423 13.48 -5.54 5.89
CA CYS A 423 13.58 -5.68 7.34
C CYS A 423 12.32 -5.19 8.07
N ALA A 424 11.79 -4.03 7.68
CA ALA A 424 10.59 -3.47 8.30
C ALA A 424 9.32 -4.30 7.98
N VAL A 425 9.20 -4.78 6.74
CA VAL A 425 8.09 -5.65 6.31
C VAL A 425 8.12 -6.98 7.08
N LEU A 426 9.28 -7.62 7.19
CA LEU A 426 9.42 -8.86 7.96
C LEU A 426 9.18 -8.67 9.45
N ALA A 427 9.60 -7.54 10.02
CA ALA A 427 9.38 -7.23 11.43
C ALA A 427 7.91 -6.96 11.79
N THR A 428 7.09 -6.55 10.81
CA THR A 428 5.70 -6.14 11.03
C THR A 428 4.67 -7.10 10.42
N GLY A 429 5.06 -7.90 9.44
CA GLY A 429 4.16 -8.80 8.71
C GLY A 429 3.18 -8.07 7.77
N SER A 430 3.40 -6.79 7.48
CA SER A 430 2.54 -5.98 6.60
C SER A 430 3.35 -5.24 5.53
N LEU A 431 2.78 -5.11 4.34
CA LEU A 431 3.30 -4.30 3.23
C LEU A 431 2.68 -2.89 3.21
N LYS A 432 1.67 -2.64 4.05
CA LYS A 432 0.99 -1.36 4.18
C LYS A 432 1.81 -0.41 5.05
N MET A 433 2.11 0.78 4.52
CA MET A 433 3.02 1.72 5.18
C MET A 433 2.51 2.23 6.52
N ASP A 434 1.19 2.40 6.63
CA ASP A 434 0.57 2.88 7.86
C ASP A 434 0.58 1.82 8.97
N ASP A 435 0.48 0.53 8.63
CA ASP A 435 0.65 -0.57 9.60
C ASP A 435 2.08 -0.63 10.12
N ILE A 436 3.07 -0.38 9.25
CA ILE A 436 4.48 -0.34 9.65
C ILE A 436 4.72 0.80 10.64
N VAL A 437 4.19 1.99 10.35
CA VAL A 437 4.26 3.13 11.27
C VAL A 437 3.54 2.77 12.57
N ALA A 438 2.29 2.28 12.51
CA ALA A 438 1.51 1.90 13.69
C ALA A 438 2.21 0.86 14.59
N ALA A 439 2.96 -0.07 14.01
CA ALA A 439 3.75 -1.06 14.75
C ALA A 439 4.90 -0.46 15.59
N GLN A 440 5.25 0.81 15.36
CA GLN A 440 6.24 1.56 16.12
C GLN A 440 5.65 2.35 17.30
N ALA A 441 4.32 2.39 17.46
CA ALA A 441 3.70 3.08 18.59
C ALA A 441 3.83 2.27 19.88
N GLY A 442 4.23 2.94 20.96
CA GLY A 442 4.12 2.42 22.32
C GLY A 442 2.64 2.26 22.73
N GLN A 443 2.28 1.05 23.17
CA GLN A 443 0.92 0.66 23.60
C GLN A 443 0.79 0.51 25.13
N GLY A 444 1.71 1.09 25.92
CA GLY A 444 1.62 1.00 27.39
C GLY A 444 0.59 1.97 27.97
N GLY A 445 0.27 1.78 29.26
CA GLY A 445 -0.70 2.59 30.02
C GLY A 445 -0.11 3.80 30.74
N SER A 446 1.22 3.95 30.73
CA SER A 446 1.94 5.10 31.31
C SER A 446 2.38 6.07 30.20
N LEU A 447 2.45 7.38 30.49
CA LEU A 447 2.83 8.43 29.52
C LEU A 447 4.15 8.17 28.78
N LEU A 448 5.10 7.47 29.41
CA LEU A 448 6.40 7.10 28.84
C LEU A 448 6.35 5.84 27.97
N GLU A 449 5.31 5.02 28.11
CA GLU A 449 5.10 3.81 27.31
C GLU A 449 4.04 4.00 26.21
N THR A 450 3.37 5.15 26.22
CA THR A 450 2.34 5.55 25.26
C THR A 450 2.93 6.45 24.18
N GLY A 451 2.64 6.13 22.92
CA GLY A 451 2.96 6.98 21.77
C GLY A 451 4.33 6.70 21.12
N GLY A 452 4.78 7.62 20.27
CA GLY A 452 5.94 7.44 19.39
C GLY A 452 7.29 7.84 19.99
N TRP A 453 7.60 7.44 21.23
CA TRP A 453 8.86 7.79 21.87
C TRP A 453 10.09 7.17 21.16
N PRO A 454 11.28 7.81 21.23
CA PRO A 454 12.47 7.34 20.52
C PRO A 454 12.86 5.89 20.80
N TRP A 455 12.66 5.39 22.02
CA TRP A 455 12.98 3.99 22.36
C TRP A 455 12.05 2.95 21.72
N HIS A 456 10.88 3.35 21.19
CA HIS A 456 9.98 2.46 20.44
C HIS A 456 10.30 2.42 18.94
N TRP A 457 11.14 3.33 18.45
CA TRP A 457 11.52 3.39 17.04
C TRP A 457 12.30 2.15 16.62
N PHE A 458 12.08 1.70 15.38
CA PHE A 458 12.79 0.52 14.88
C PHE A 458 14.30 0.72 14.79
N VAL A 459 14.80 1.97 14.68
CA VAL A 459 16.25 2.25 14.79
C VAL A 459 16.85 1.63 16.06
N PHE A 460 16.16 1.77 17.19
CA PHE A 460 16.74 1.42 18.49
C PHE A 460 16.31 0.05 18.99
N ARG A 461 15.26 -0.55 18.41
CA ARG A 461 14.75 -1.87 18.80
C ARG A 461 15.81 -2.98 18.72
N ASN A 462 16.76 -2.88 17.79
CA ASN A 462 17.84 -3.86 17.61
C ASN A 462 19.13 -3.15 17.14
N PRO A 463 20.33 -3.52 17.64
CA PRO A 463 21.59 -3.02 17.07
C PRO A 463 21.74 -3.27 15.55
N ALA A 464 21.15 -4.33 15.01
CA ALA A 464 21.16 -4.63 13.59
C ALA A 464 20.34 -3.62 12.76
N THR A 465 19.17 -3.20 13.25
CA THR A 465 18.33 -2.21 12.56
C THR A 465 18.96 -0.82 12.60
N LEU A 466 19.74 -0.50 13.65
CA LEU A 466 20.58 0.69 13.70
C LEU A 466 21.66 0.69 12.60
N VAL A 467 22.39 -0.41 12.45
CA VAL A 467 23.41 -0.55 11.38
C VAL A 467 22.76 -0.43 10.01
N LEU A 468 21.59 -1.04 9.82
CA LEU A 468 20.83 -0.99 8.58
C LEU A 468 20.37 0.44 8.25
N PHE A 469 19.92 1.21 9.25
CA PHE A 469 19.59 2.63 9.10
C PHE A 469 20.80 3.44 8.59
N PHE A 470 21.98 3.27 9.20
CA PHE A 470 23.18 3.98 8.74
C PHE A 470 23.67 3.51 7.37
N ALA A 471 23.54 2.22 7.05
CA ALA A 471 23.87 1.70 5.73
C ALA A 471 22.97 2.33 4.65
N CYS A 472 21.67 2.45 4.93
CA CYS A 472 20.72 3.13 4.07
C CYS A 472 21.06 4.62 3.91
N MET A 473 21.29 5.35 5.00
CA MET A 473 21.66 6.78 4.95
C MET A 473 22.96 7.01 4.20
N SER A 474 23.97 6.15 4.40
CA SER A 474 25.24 6.21 3.66
C SER A 474 25.05 5.94 2.17
N ALA A 475 24.11 5.06 1.81
CA ALA A 475 23.72 4.82 0.42
C ALA A 475 23.04 6.06 -0.19
N LEU A 476 22.15 6.76 0.52
CA LEU A 476 21.52 8.01 0.07
C LEU A 476 22.55 9.16 -0.12
N VAL A 477 23.56 9.23 0.75
CA VAL A 477 24.66 10.19 0.62
C VAL A 477 25.51 9.88 -0.60
N SER A 478 25.79 8.59 -0.83
CA SER A 478 26.58 8.10 -1.97
C SER A 478 25.81 8.14 -3.29
N ALA A 479 24.47 8.15 -3.23
CA ALA A 479 23.55 8.36 -4.34
C ALA A 479 23.50 9.84 -4.72
N ASP A 480 24.64 10.35 -5.14
CA ASP A 480 24.75 11.61 -5.88
C ASP A 480 24.28 11.33 -7.31
N GLN A 481 22.97 11.50 -7.53
CA GLN A 481 22.30 11.23 -8.81
C GLN A 481 22.39 12.42 -9.77
N GLY A 482 22.94 13.56 -9.35
CA GLY A 482 23.03 14.71 -10.23
C GLY A 482 23.55 15.98 -9.56
N SER A 483 24.84 16.00 -9.23
CA SER A 483 25.55 17.21 -9.63
C SER A 483 25.27 17.42 -11.14
N PRO A 484 25.02 18.67 -11.60
CA PRO A 484 25.07 19.04 -13.01
C PRO A 484 26.38 18.59 -13.70
N SER A 485 27.31 17.97 -12.97
CA SER A 485 28.50 17.29 -13.42
C SER A 485 28.36 15.85 -13.95
N MET A 486 27.21 15.16 -13.94
CA MET A 486 27.07 14.01 -14.88
C MET A 486 26.83 14.51 -16.31
N LEU A 487 26.27 15.71 -16.43
CA LEU A 487 26.27 16.50 -17.64
C LEU A 487 27.65 17.16 -17.85
N ALA A 488 28.27 17.75 -16.81
CA ALA A 488 29.63 18.31 -16.97
C ALA A 488 30.75 17.26 -17.17
N GLU A 489 30.59 16.00 -16.75
CA GLU A 489 31.47 14.88 -17.12
C GLU A 489 31.20 14.38 -18.55
N ALA A 490 30.01 14.65 -19.10
CA ALA A 490 29.78 14.54 -20.55
C ALA A 490 30.46 15.71 -21.30
N ASP A 491 30.78 16.80 -20.59
CA ASP A 491 31.25 18.07 -21.16
C ASP A 491 32.73 18.37 -20.89
N ALA A 492 33.56 17.39 -20.50
CA ALA A 492 35.01 17.56 -20.36
C ALA A 492 35.76 17.64 -21.73
N GLY A 493 35.03 17.89 -22.82
CA GLY A 493 35.57 18.29 -24.12
C GLY A 493 35.20 19.75 -24.40
N PRO A 494 36.08 20.54 -25.03
CA PRO A 494 35.83 21.96 -25.28
C PRO A 494 34.65 22.09 -26.26
N GLY A 495 33.46 22.47 -25.77
CA GLY A 495 32.30 22.75 -26.62
C GLY A 495 30.92 22.34 -26.09
N ALA A 496 30.83 21.62 -24.97
CA ALA A 496 29.54 21.06 -24.53
C ALA A 496 28.80 21.90 -23.45
N SER A 497 29.34 23.07 -23.08
CA SER A 497 28.67 24.01 -22.16
C SER A 497 27.41 24.69 -22.74
N GLU A 498 27.07 24.50 -24.02
CA GLU A 498 25.97 25.24 -24.68
C GLU A 498 24.63 24.50 -24.76
N ALA A 499 24.56 23.23 -24.33
CA ALA A 499 23.35 22.42 -24.52
C ALA A 499 22.61 22.19 -23.19
N LYS A 500 21.68 23.10 -22.83
CA LYS A 500 20.46 22.74 -22.06
C LYS A 500 19.44 23.87 -21.94
N THR A 501 18.19 23.53 -22.27
CA THR A 501 16.97 24.28 -21.96
C THR A 501 16.67 24.28 -20.46
N THR A 502 16.97 25.39 -19.79
CA THR A 502 16.28 25.98 -18.62
C THR A 502 15.19 25.11 -17.94
N THR A 503 13.99 24.94 -18.51
CA THR A 503 12.87 24.22 -17.86
C THR A 503 13.11 22.72 -17.66
N ARG A 504 13.87 22.06 -18.55
CA ARG A 504 14.18 20.62 -18.42
C ARG A 504 15.22 20.38 -17.33
N ARG A 505 16.18 21.29 -17.19
CA ARG A 505 17.16 21.27 -16.10
C ARG A 505 16.46 21.43 -14.74
N LEU A 506 15.47 22.32 -14.67
CA LEU A 506 14.65 22.54 -13.48
C LEU A 506 13.84 21.29 -13.08
N LEU A 507 13.15 20.65 -14.03
CA LEU A 507 12.40 19.42 -13.74
C LEU A 507 13.28 18.24 -13.29
N TYR A 508 14.47 18.09 -13.87
CA TYR A 508 15.41 17.05 -13.48
C TYR A 508 16.00 17.31 -12.09
N SER A 509 16.37 18.57 -11.80
CA SER A 509 16.87 18.98 -10.49
C SER A 509 15.79 18.82 -9.42
N PHE A 510 14.55 19.21 -9.72
CA PHE A 510 13.40 18.98 -8.85
C PHE A 510 13.20 17.49 -8.56
N GLY A 511 13.23 16.64 -9.59
CA GLY A 511 13.07 15.20 -9.43
C GLY A 511 14.14 14.56 -8.53
N GLU A 512 15.39 15.02 -8.64
CA GLU A 512 16.49 14.53 -7.77
C GLU A 512 16.29 14.93 -6.31
N TRP A 513 16.05 16.21 -6.04
CA TRP A 513 15.84 16.70 -4.68
C TRP A 513 14.58 16.12 -4.05
N ALA A 514 13.52 15.95 -4.85
CA ALA A 514 12.31 15.29 -4.42
C ALA A 514 12.54 13.80 -4.12
N HIS A 515 13.35 13.09 -4.92
CA HIS A 515 13.72 11.71 -4.61
C HIS A 515 14.52 11.60 -3.30
N VAL A 516 15.47 12.50 -3.03
CA VAL A 516 16.19 12.52 -1.74
C VAL A 516 15.24 12.76 -0.57
N PHE A 517 14.28 13.70 -0.73
CA PHE A 517 13.27 13.93 0.29
C PHE A 517 12.40 12.68 0.51
N ILE A 518 11.87 12.09 -0.56
CA ILE A 518 11.05 10.88 -0.50
C ILE A 518 11.80 9.76 0.22
N ALA A 519 13.05 9.52 -0.16
CA ALA A 519 13.86 8.50 0.46
C ALA A 519 14.07 8.77 1.97
N CYS A 520 14.29 10.03 2.37
CA CYS A 520 14.33 10.43 3.77
C CYS A 520 12.97 10.24 4.48
N GLY A 521 11.86 10.55 3.82
CA GLY A 521 10.51 10.32 4.33
C GLY A 521 10.20 8.83 4.54
N ILE A 522 10.63 7.98 3.60
CA ILE A 522 10.54 6.52 3.73
C ILE A 522 11.38 6.04 4.91
N VAL A 523 12.65 6.46 5.01
CA VAL A 523 13.51 6.10 6.16
C VAL A 523 12.90 6.57 7.48
N SER A 524 12.32 7.77 7.52
CA SER A 524 11.61 8.32 8.69
C SER A 524 10.40 7.46 9.09
N ALA A 525 9.59 7.05 8.12
CA ALA A 525 8.43 6.20 8.33
C ALA A 525 8.80 4.76 8.72
N LEU A 526 9.87 4.19 8.15
CA LEU A 526 10.30 2.83 8.45
C LEU A 526 11.02 2.73 9.80
N PHE A 527 11.85 3.71 10.14
CA PHE A 527 12.77 3.57 11.27
C PHE A 527 12.49 4.51 12.44
N LEU A 528 11.98 5.73 12.20
CA LEU A 528 11.87 6.81 13.19
C LEU A 528 10.43 7.07 13.65
N GLY A 529 9.52 6.11 13.49
CA GLY A 529 8.14 6.22 13.97
C GLY A 529 7.26 7.17 13.17
N GLY A 530 7.62 7.53 11.93
CA GLY A 530 6.79 8.33 11.02
C GLY A 530 6.16 9.57 11.68
N TRP A 531 4.83 9.66 11.59
CA TRP A 531 4.00 10.75 12.12
C TRP A 531 3.68 10.66 13.62
N GLN A 532 4.15 9.64 14.32
CA GLN A 532 3.79 9.43 15.71
C GLN A 532 4.39 10.48 16.63
N LEU A 533 3.55 10.99 17.52
CA LEU A 533 3.90 11.97 18.55
C LEU A 533 4.24 11.26 19.87
N PRO A 534 5.29 11.69 20.59
CA PRO A 534 5.58 11.20 21.93
C PRO A 534 4.44 11.51 22.90
N GLY A 535 4.00 10.55 23.71
CA GLY A 535 2.99 10.75 24.76
C GLY A 535 1.53 10.88 24.27
N VAL A 536 1.27 10.78 22.97
CA VAL A 536 -0.09 10.87 22.41
C VAL A 536 -0.57 9.49 21.97
N HIS A 537 -1.73 9.06 22.47
CA HIS A 537 -2.36 7.81 22.05
C HIS A 537 -2.79 7.86 20.57
N PHE A 538 -2.65 6.72 19.91
CA PHE A 538 -3.02 6.51 18.52
C PHE A 538 -4.47 6.94 18.19
N GLU A 539 -5.42 6.66 19.09
CA GLU A 539 -6.83 7.02 18.92
C GLU A 539 -7.08 8.54 19.04
N VAL A 540 -6.29 9.25 19.84
CA VAL A 540 -6.42 10.71 20.00
C VAL A 540 -5.97 11.43 18.73
N VAL A 541 -4.93 10.92 18.05
CA VAL A 541 -4.51 11.44 16.74
C VAL A 541 -5.61 11.22 15.69
N ARG A 542 -6.35 10.10 15.76
CA ARG A 542 -7.46 9.81 14.84
C ARG A 542 -8.66 10.75 15.01
N ALA A 543 -8.90 11.24 16.23
CA ALA A 543 -10.11 11.98 16.58
C ALA A 543 -10.06 13.49 16.21
N THR A 544 -8.89 14.13 16.24
CA THR A 544 -8.79 15.60 16.15
C THR A 544 -7.95 16.05 14.96
N LEU A 545 -8.53 16.83 14.03
CA LEU A 545 -7.81 17.39 12.86
C LEU A 545 -6.57 18.21 13.24
N GLY A 546 -6.63 18.98 14.33
CA GLY A 546 -5.48 19.75 14.83
C GLY A 546 -4.28 18.87 15.20
N VAL A 547 -4.53 17.71 15.82
CA VAL A 547 -3.46 16.76 16.19
C VAL A 547 -2.90 16.08 14.94
N GLN A 548 -3.71 15.84 13.90
CA GLN A 548 -3.26 15.28 12.63
C GLN A 548 -2.33 16.24 11.89
N LEU A 549 -2.65 17.54 11.85
CA LEU A 549 -1.76 18.55 11.28
C LEU A 549 -0.43 18.64 12.03
N VAL A 550 -0.47 18.56 13.37
CA VAL A 550 0.75 18.52 14.19
C VAL A 550 1.56 17.25 13.92
N SER A 551 0.91 16.10 13.76
CA SER A 551 1.56 14.82 13.40
C SER A 551 2.23 14.89 12.02
N ALA A 552 1.53 15.46 11.03
CA ALA A 552 2.06 15.69 9.69
C ALA A 552 3.25 16.65 9.70
N LEU A 553 3.15 17.75 10.46
CA LEU A 553 4.27 18.68 10.63
C LEU A 553 5.48 18.00 11.28
N PHE A 554 5.25 17.14 12.28
CA PHE A 554 6.31 16.40 12.95
C PHE A 554 6.99 15.39 12.00
N PHE A 555 6.21 14.68 11.19
CA PHE A 555 6.74 13.79 10.14
C PHE A 555 7.57 14.56 9.10
N LEU A 556 7.07 15.71 8.64
CA LEU A 556 7.79 16.59 7.72
C LEU A 556 9.09 17.10 8.35
N LEU A 557 9.05 17.52 9.62
CA LEU A 557 10.22 18.02 10.34
C LEU A 557 11.31 16.94 10.48
N LYS A 558 10.94 15.70 10.83
CA LYS A 558 11.87 14.56 10.85
C LYS A 558 12.48 14.30 9.47
N SER A 559 11.64 14.28 8.44
CA SER A 559 12.09 14.06 7.06
C SER A 559 13.07 15.15 6.61
N TRP A 560 12.79 16.42 6.93
CA TRP A 560 13.68 17.55 6.68
C TRP A 560 14.98 17.48 7.48
N ALA A 561 14.94 17.05 8.74
CA ALA A 561 16.13 16.84 9.54
C ALA A 561 17.06 15.78 8.91
N LEU A 562 16.50 14.70 8.36
CA LEU A 562 17.28 13.69 7.61
C LEU A 562 17.83 14.25 6.30
N VAL A 563 17.05 15.04 5.55
CA VAL A 563 17.55 15.73 4.34
C VAL A 563 18.73 16.63 4.70
N PHE A 564 18.59 17.45 5.75
CA PHE A 564 19.68 18.29 6.23
C PHE A 564 20.90 17.45 6.61
N PHE A 565 20.71 16.33 7.29
CA PHE A 565 21.79 15.41 7.65
C PHE A 565 22.49 14.82 6.41
N VAL A 566 21.74 14.40 5.39
CA VAL A 566 22.31 13.91 4.11
C VAL A 566 23.09 15.01 3.42
N VAL A 567 22.54 16.23 3.31
CA VAL A 567 23.24 17.35 2.66
C VAL A 567 24.49 17.74 3.45
N TRP A 568 24.41 17.75 4.78
CA TRP A 568 25.56 18.00 5.64
C TRP A 568 26.66 16.96 5.43
N LEU A 569 26.32 15.66 5.43
CA LEU A 569 27.27 14.58 5.14
C LEU A 569 27.89 14.70 3.74
N ARG A 570 27.11 15.11 2.73
CA ARG A 570 27.63 15.36 1.38
C ARG A 570 28.67 16.48 1.32
N GLN A 571 28.57 17.47 2.20
CA GLN A 571 29.55 18.57 2.30
C GLN A 571 30.74 18.19 3.20
N ALA A 572 30.53 17.34 4.21
CA ALA A 572 31.57 16.93 5.14
C ALA A 572 32.49 15.84 4.56
N LEU A 573 31.96 14.96 3.71
CA LEU A 573 32.72 13.86 3.13
C LEU A 573 33.45 14.28 1.85
N PRO A 574 34.69 13.78 1.61
CA PRO A 574 35.40 14.01 0.37
C PRO A 574 34.63 13.38 -0.80
N ARG A 575 34.60 14.08 -1.94
CA ARG A 575 33.91 13.60 -3.14
C ARG A 575 34.60 12.35 -3.67
N LEU A 576 33.91 11.22 -3.59
CA LEU A 576 34.38 9.96 -4.15
C LEU A 576 34.14 9.88 -5.65
N GLY A 577 35.10 9.31 -6.38
CA GLY A 577 34.95 9.05 -7.80
C GLY A 577 33.78 8.11 -8.08
N SER A 578 33.17 8.24 -9.27
CA SER A 578 31.96 7.49 -9.60
C SER A 578 32.14 5.96 -9.61
N ARG A 579 33.36 5.46 -9.85
CA ARG A 579 33.72 4.03 -9.72
C ARG A 579 33.91 3.60 -8.27
N GLU A 580 34.43 4.48 -7.43
CA GLU A 580 34.69 4.22 -6.02
C GLU A 580 33.39 4.15 -5.23
N ARG A 581 32.43 5.04 -5.51
CA ARG A 581 31.08 5.01 -4.90
C ARG A 581 30.40 3.66 -5.10
N ALA A 582 30.44 3.14 -6.33
CA ALA A 582 29.87 1.84 -6.66
C ALA A 582 30.62 0.69 -5.95
N ARG A 583 31.95 0.78 -5.87
CA ARG A 583 32.79 -0.20 -5.16
C ARG A 583 32.51 -0.22 -3.65
N VAL A 584 32.36 0.95 -3.01
CA VAL A 584 32.01 1.06 -1.60
C VAL A 584 30.62 0.48 -1.35
N SER A 585 29.65 0.79 -2.21
CA SER A 585 28.31 0.22 -2.10
C SER A 585 28.34 -1.30 -2.19
N LEU A 586 28.98 -1.85 -3.22
CA LEU A 586 28.99 -3.28 -3.47
C LEU A 586 29.84 -4.07 -2.45
N ARG A 587 30.99 -3.53 -2.03
CA ARG A 587 31.93 -4.26 -1.15
C ARG A 587 31.61 -4.11 0.33
N TRP A 588 30.97 -3.01 0.74
CA TRP A 588 30.69 -2.73 2.14
C TRP A 588 29.19 -2.58 2.42
N LEU A 589 28.49 -1.66 1.76
CA LEU A 589 27.10 -1.35 2.12
C LEU A 589 26.15 -2.54 1.87
N VAL A 590 26.30 -3.23 0.74
CA VAL A 590 25.45 -4.36 0.38
C VAL A 590 25.64 -5.52 1.35
N PRO A 591 26.86 -6.06 1.59
CA PRO A 591 27.05 -7.13 2.56
C PRO A 591 26.61 -6.76 3.97
N VAL A 592 26.93 -5.54 4.43
CA VAL A 592 26.53 -5.05 5.75
C VAL A 592 25.00 -5.00 5.87
N SER A 593 24.30 -4.47 4.86
CA SER A 593 22.84 -4.42 4.85
C SER A 593 22.20 -5.81 4.89
N LEU A 594 22.71 -6.77 4.12
CA LEU A 594 22.18 -8.15 4.08
C LEU A 594 22.45 -8.92 5.37
N VAL A 595 23.65 -8.79 5.95
CA VAL A 595 23.96 -9.40 7.25
C VAL A 595 23.10 -8.77 8.34
N SER A 596 22.95 -7.44 8.35
CA SER A 596 22.09 -6.76 9.33
C SER A 596 20.61 -7.13 9.18
N LEU A 597 20.12 -7.36 7.96
CA LEU A 597 18.79 -7.89 7.72
C LEU A 597 18.63 -9.29 8.32
N GLY A 598 19.57 -10.20 8.05
CA GLY A 598 19.54 -11.56 8.62
C GLY A 598 19.59 -11.56 10.15
N LEU A 599 20.43 -10.69 10.74
CA LEU A 599 20.50 -10.51 12.21
C LEU A 599 19.22 -9.90 12.78
N ALA A 600 18.60 -8.95 12.08
CA ALA A 600 17.35 -8.35 12.50
C ALA A 600 16.20 -9.36 12.51
N VAL A 601 16.08 -10.17 11.46
CA VAL A 601 15.09 -11.25 11.36
C VAL A 601 15.33 -12.33 12.41
N GLY A 602 16.58 -12.79 12.55
CA GLY A 602 16.93 -13.78 13.58
C GLY A 602 16.59 -13.28 14.98
N PHE A 603 16.78 -12.00 15.28
CA PHE A 603 16.41 -11.42 16.56
C PHE A 603 14.89 -11.41 16.79
N VAL A 604 14.08 -11.14 15.76
CA VAL A 604 12.60 -11.15 15.87
C VAL A 604 12.07 -12.56 16.13
N GLU A 605 12.67 -13.59 15.54
CA GLU A 605 12.27 -15.00 15.72
C GLU A 605 12.80 -15.62 17.02
N VAL A 606 14.00 -15.24 17.46
CA VAL A 606 14.65 -15.82 18.66
C VAL A 606 14.09 -15.22 19.96
N LEU A 607 13.64 -13.96 19.96
CA LEU A 607 13.17 -13.29 21.17
C LEU A 607 11.92 -13.96 21.80
N PRO A 608 10.89 -14.39 21.02
CA PRO A 608 9.76 -15.16 21.55
C PRO A 608 10.18 -16.55 22.06
N LEU A 609 11.13 -17.20 21.41
CA LEU A 609 11.63 -18.53 21.80
C LEU A 609 12.37 -18.52 23.15
N LEU A 610 12.98 -17.38 23.52
CA LEU A 610 13.66 -17.19 24.80
C LEU A 610 12.71 -16.81 25.96
N GLY A 611 11.41 -16.65 25.71
CA GLY A 611 10.43 -16.26 26.74
C GLY A 611 10.63 -14.84 27.30
N LEU A 612 11.46 -14.02 26.64
CA LEU A 612 11.72 -12.65 27.02
C LEU A 612 10.52 -11.78 26.61
N GLY A 613 9.70 -11.38 27.59
CA GLY A 613 8.50 -10.58 27.36
C GLY A 613 8.77 -9.19 26.75
N ARG A 614 7.70 -8.48 26.38
CA ARG A 614 7.73 -7.12 25.76
C ARG A 614 8.68 -6.13 26.44
N ASN A 615 8.81 -6.23 27.76
CA ASN A 615 9.67 -5.36 28.58
C ASN A 615 11.16 -5.56 28.29
N ALA A 616 11.58 -6.79 27.94
CA ALA A 616 12.96 -7.07 27.56
C ALA A 616 13.33 -6.38 26.24
N GLY A 617 12.42 -6.33 25.26
CA GLY A 617 12.60 -5.58 24.02
C GLY A 617 12.77 -4.07 24.27
N LEU A 618 12.04 -3.51 25.24
CA LEU A 618 12.17 -2.12 25.65
C LEU A 618 13.50 -1.84 26.35
N VAL A 619 13.94 -2.74 27.24
CA VAL A 619 15.25 -2.63 27.90
C VAL A 619 16.38 -2.69 26.87
N ILE A 620 16.33 -3.64 25.92
CA ILE A 620 17.31 -3.73 24.85
C ILE A 620 17.28 -2.46 23.99
N GLY A 621 16.09 -1.95 23.68
CA GLY A 621 15.93 -0.70 22.94
C GLY A 621 16.55 0.50 23.65
N ALA A 622 16.26 0.64 24.94
CA ALA A 622 16.81 1.70 25.79
C ALA A 622 18.33 1.57 25.96
N VAL A 623 18.86 0.37 26.18
CA VAL A 623 20.31 0.11 26.30
C VAL A 623 21.01 0.43 24.98
N THR A 624 20.44 0.02 23.85
CA THR A 624 20.99 0.31 22.51
C THR A 624 20.98 1.82 22.24
N PHE A 625 19.91 2.52 22.60
CA PHE A 625 19.81 3.97 22.51
C PHE A 625 20.87 4.66 23.39
N VAL A 626 21.03 4.26 24.65
CA VAL A 626 22.00 4.84 25.58
C VAL A 626 23.43 4.58 25.09
N ALA A 627 23.76 3.33 24.73
CA ALA A 627 25.08 2.97 24.22
C ALA A 627 25.45 3.77 22.96
N TRP A 628 24.48 3.97 22.05
CA TRP A 628 24.69 4.77 20.86
C TRP A 628 24.81 6.27 21.14
N SER A 629 23.96 6.82 22.02
CA SER A 629 24.05 8.22 22.45
C SER A 629 25.40 8.52 23.11
N LEU A 630 25.93 7.57 23.88
CA LEU A 630 27.24 7.65 24.49
C LEU A 630 28.34 7.58 23.42
N GLY A 631 28.24 6.66 22.45
CA GLY A 631 29.20 6.53 21.36
C GLY A 631 29.28 7.78 20.48
N THR A 632 28.14 8.37 20.13
CA THR A 632 28.09 9.63 19.36
C THR A 632 28.60 10.82 20.17
N TRP A 633 28.31 10.87 21.47
CA TRP A 633 28.87 11.89 22.36
C TRP A 633 30.39 11.77 22.48
N ILE A 634 30.93 10.55 22.63
CA ILE A 634 32.38 10.29 22.66
C ILE A 634 33.02 10.68 21.32
N LEU A 635 32.39 10.35 20.19
CA LEU A 635 32.88 10.75 18.87
C LEU A 635 32.87 12.28 18.71
N ALA A 636 31.78 12.95 19.10
CA ALA A 636 31.68 14.41 19.04
C ALA A 636 32.73 15.09 19.95
N TRP A 637 32.96 14.53 21.14
CA TRP A 637 33.99 14.97 22.06
C TRP A 637 35.39 14.78 21.49
N ARG A 638 35.68 13.61 20.89
CA ARG A 638 36.94 13.32 20.17
C ARG A 638 37.18 14.30 19.03
N VAL A 639 36.18 14.50 18.17
CA VAL A 639 36.26 15.45 17.05
C VAL A 639 36.49 16.88 17.54
N LYS A 640 35.85 17.27 18.65
CA LYS A 640 36.06 18.59 19.26
C LYS A 640 37.48 18.76 19.80
N ILE A 641 38.06 17.72 20.42
CA ILE A 641 39.45 17.73 20.90
C ILE A 641 40.41 17.87 19.72
N GLU A 642 40.26 17.03 18.71
CA GLU A 642 41.11 17.04 17.50
C GLU A 642 41.00 18.37 16.74
N ALA A 643 39.81 18.98 16.73
CA ALA A 643 39.59 20.30 16.12
C ALA A 643 40.14 21.46 16.97
N SER A 644 40.41 21.24 18.26
CA SER A 644 40.97 22.23 19.17
C SER A 644 42.49 22.18 19.28
N GLU A 645 43.13 21.12 18.78
CA GLU A 645 44.57 21.08 18.65
C GLU A 645 45.01 21.94 17.44
N PRO A 646 45.85 22.99 17.65
CA PRO A 646 46.37 23.78 16.55
C PRO A 646 47.27 22.89 15.70
N ARG A 647 46.79 22.54 14.49
CA ARG A 647 47.52 21.74 13.51
C ARG A 647 48.98 22.18 13.43
N THR A 648 49.89 21.31 13.86
CA THR A 648 51.29 21.37 13.43
C THR A 648 51.29 21.35 11.90
N VAL A 649 51.97 22.33 11.32
CA VAL A 649 52.14 22.51 9.88
C VAL A 649 52.62 21.19 9.28
N LEU A 650 51.71 20.46 8.62
CA LEU A 650 52.08 19.39 7.73
C LEU A 650 52.83 20.05 6.57
N HIS A 651 54.16 19.88 6.56
CA HIS A 651 54.97 20.10 5.37
C HIS A 651 54.46 19.15 4.28
N LEU A 652 53.52 19.62 3.46
CA LEU A 652 53.21 19.00 2.19
C LEU A 652 54.44 19.19 1.31
N ASN A 653 55.16 18.09 1.11
CA ASN A 653 56.18 17.97 0.08
C ASN A 653 55.53 18.37 -1.27
N PRO A 654 56.04 19.37 -2.01
CA PRO A 654 55.40 19.89 -3.20
C PRO A 654 55.69 19.01 -4.42
N ILE A 655 55.41 17.71 -4.34
CA ILE A 655 55.36 16.82 -5.50
C ILE A 655 54.34 15.72 -5.18
N ILE A 656 53.12 15.84 -5.72
CA ILE A 656 52.24 14.80 -6.30
C ILE A 656 51.00 15.51 -6.84
#